data_AF-A0A928VI42-F1
#
_entry.id   AF-A0A928VI42-F1
#
_cell.length_a   1.000
_cell.length_b   1.000
_cell.length_c   1.000
_cell.angle_alpha   90.00
_cell.angle_beta   90.00
_cell.angle_gamma   90.00
#
_symmetry.space_group_name_H-M   'P 1'
#
loop_
_entity.id
_entity.type
_entity.pdbx_description
1 polymer ?
#
loop_
_entity_poly.entity_id
_entity_poly.type
_entity_poly.pdbx_seq_one_letter_code
_entity_poly.pdbx_strand_id
1 'polypeptide(L)'
;MRLNFSKNFTLFASAELRHTSRFSRVPNGNTTSSIRSQFSQSQYSMSSPELIQNPLTPSSFNGTLDTTTRTAAYRLDLTKFQSAAASFSLTGLSGDANLRVFREPTTTGGQRSLIQESRNQGKVSESILLNTIQQGIYTIEVTIADNVPVAAYKLNVAVNADATLNNVLWRSPSEVMGWKINGATLGGEPRFPAQPANMQIQGIADLNADGEDDLIWRDSTNGRTYFWMFRGGEAVSGAPVSANTIPPDWRIAAVKDLDGDQQADIVWHNANGGQVAIWMLRDGIAVNGGLFTVGGGWNPVAAADLNGDLKSDIIFHNPLNGGVAIWQMNGMAVTNAAVYAPGTSWQPQFFGDFNGDRKTDILFRNTFSGTAAFWLMDGVNVEFGWTTPSVTSDWQVEAIGNFDGAVNKSNKDLLWRNRNSGDLVVWLMNDSGRGFAPGGGFVTLAGQNYNRGTAWSISGVGDFNSDGKEDILYRNQTDGNQEILLMNGSVIASRETLKAQPNNWRVQGLMKREVTSEPFEISGRSTTGDFFSATAFDLGALDGTGSYSDRVSPRNADFFKFNLATESNITLNVAQSGVTLELFRVLQNGSLESTAIPITPEMLLSGGSYAIRVSTTSQAVVPYTLNVTGRPRVTDVTSAEFSLVNPSLTLTPSTTTNGRNTVAARFRVRNTSSTTLTNIEVGFRVSRDGQIALTGGDALLSIEGSSNVYTLTTPLAPGATSDLITVNLRLPDTSDGFWFVDGD
;
A
#
# COMPACT_ATOMS: atom_id res chain seq x y z
N MET A 1 -44.59 -19.70 -12.35
CA MET A 1 -44.63 -19.91 -13.80
C MET A 1 -43.24 -20.37 -14.22
N ARG A 2 -43.05 -21.66 -14.55
CA ARG A 2 -41.74 -22.23 -14.92
C ARG A 2 -41.47 -21.93 -16.41
N LEU A 3 -40.32 -21.37 -16.74
CA LEU A 3 -39.82 -21.33 -18.12
C LEU A 3 -38.37 -21.81 -18.15
N ASN A 4 -38.17 -22.94 -18.81
CA ASN A 4 -36.89 -23.52 -19.20
C ASN A 4 -36.30 -22.67 -20.34
N PHE A 5 -34.99 -22.42 -20.32
CA PHE A 5 -34.27 -21.92 -21.50
C PHE A 5 -33.53 -23.06 -22.20
N SER A 6 -33.98 -23.37 -23.42
CA SER A 6 -33.25 -24.19 -24.39
C SER A 6 -32.48 -23.30 -25.37
N LYS A 7 -31.25 -23.71 -25.69
CA LYS A 7 -30.36 -23.15 -26.72
C LYS A 7 -30.97 -23.20 -28.14
N ASN A 8 -30.79 -22.15 -28.96
CA ASN A 8 -29.99 -22.14 -30.23
C ASN A 8 -30.36 -21.01 -31.24
N PHE A 9 -29.31 -20.30 -31.71
CA PHE A 9 -29.05 -19.60 -33.02
C PHE A 9 -29.98 -18.44 -33.48
N THR A 10 -29.53 -17.29 -34.05
CA THR A 10 -28.63 -17.11 -35.23
C THR A 10 -28.11 -15.64 -35.36
N LEU A 11 -26.93 -15.51 -36.00
CA LEU A 11 -26.22 -14.32 -36.56
C LEU A 11 -27.08 -13.24 -37.27
N PHE A 12 -26.65 -11.97 -37.21
CA PHE A 12 -26.49 -10.93 -38.29
C PHE A 12 -26.08 -9.62 -37.55
N ALA A 13 -24.91 -8.99 -37.75
CA ALA A 13 -24.36 -8.28 -38.91
C ALA A 13 -23.96 -6.85 -38.45
N SER A 14 -22.77 -6.43 -38.86
CA SER A 14 -22.16 -5.12 -38.66
C SER A 14 -23.01 -3.99 -39.24
N ALA A 15 -23.20 -2.91 -38.48
CA ALA A 15 -23.67 -1.63 -39.01
C ALA A 15 -22.53 -0.60 -38.99
N GLU A 16 -21.98 -0.34 -40.17
CA GLU A 16 -21.17 0.84 -40.46
C GLU A 16 -22.03 2.11 -40.29
N LEU A 17 -21.63 3.01 -39.39
CA LEU A 17 -22.19 4.37 -39.31
C LEU A 17 -21.51 5.26 -40.36
N ARG A 18 -22.16 5.43 -41.51
CA ARG A 18 -21.77 6.42 -42.53
C ARG A 18 -22.24 7.82 -42.15
N HIS A 19 -21.27 8.74 -42.10
CA HIS A 19 -21.46 10.19 -42.08
C HIS A 19 -22.29 10.69 -43.27
N THR A 20 -23.26 11.57 -43.00
CA THR A 20 -23.77 12.52 -44.00
C THR A 20 -23.91 13.91 -43.36
N SER A 21 -22.98 14.81 -43.63
CA SER A 21 -23.08 16.23 -43.33
C SER A 21 -23.88 16.93 -44.44
N ARG A 22 -24.96 17.63 -44.05
CA ARG A 22 -25.71 18.52 -44.95
C ARG A 22 -25.09 19.92 -44.92
N PHE A 23 -24.58 20.36 -46.06
CA PHE A 23 -24.27 21.76 -46.33
C PHE A 23 -25.56 22.54 -46.57
N SER A 24 -25.70 23.72 -45.94
CA SER A 24 -26.63 24.77 -46.37
C SER A 24 -25.84 26.00 -46.78
N ARG A 25 -26.23 26.59 -47.92
CA ARG A 25 -25.56 27.67 -48.64
C ARG A 25 -26.43 28.91 -48.56
N VAL A 26 -25.87 30.06 -48.17
CA VAL A 26 -26.41 31.41 -48.46
C VAL A 26 -25.24 32.36 -48.79
N PRO A 27 -25.36 33.31 -49.75
CA PRO A 27 -24.22 33.96 -50.42
C PRO A 27 -23.99 35.47 -50.14
N ASN A 28 -22.73 35.90 -50.36
CA ASN A 28 -22.18 37.25 -50.67
C ASN A 28 -22.27 38.35 -49.58
N GLY A 29 -21.26 39.19 -49.28
CA GLY A 29 -19.93 39.46 -49.86
C GLY A 29 -19.17 40.56 -49.06
N ASN A 30 -17.99 40.95 -49.59
CA ASN A 30 -17.04 42.03 -49.20
C ASN A 30 -15.86 41.74 -48.23
N THR A 31 -14.74 41.38 -48.88
CA THR A 31 -13.36 41.91 -48.75
C THR A 31 -12.91 42.62 -47.46
N THR A 32 -11.89 42.07 -46.79
CA THR A 32 -10.53 42.65 -46.73
C THR A 32 -9.53 41.63 -46.15
N SER A 33 -8.36 41.59 -46.76
CA SER A 33 -7.23 40.70 -46.48
C SER A 33 -6.61 40.92 -45.10
N SER A 34 -6.46 39.85 -44.31
CA SER A 34 -5.31 39.70 -43.42
C SER A 34 -4.72 38.31 -43.59
N ILE A 35 -3.46 38.27 -44.01
CA ILE A 35 -2.67 37.06 -44.12
C ILE A 35 -2.39 36.58 -42.70
N ARG A 36 -3.11 35.55 -42.25
CA ARG A 36 -2.66 34.67 -41.16
C ARG A 36 -2.44 33.30 -41.75
N SER A 37 -1.19 32.85 -41.71
CA SER A 37 -0.79 31.48 -42.02
C SER A 37 -1.54 30.51 -41.10
N GLN A 38 -2.60 29.90 -41.61
CA GLN A 38 -3.21 28.73 -41.00
C GLN A 38 -2.26 27.56 -41.22
N PHE A 39 -1.49 27.21 -40.19
CA PHE A 39 -0.98 25.85 -40.06
C PHE A 39 -2.20 24.93 -40.00
N SER A 40 -2.35 24.06 -41.01
CA SER A 40 -3.36 23.02 -40.95
C SER A 40 -2.98 22.06 -39.82
N GLN A 41 -3.75 22.06 -38.73
CA GLN A 41 -3.81 20.91 -37.85
C GLN A 41 -4.41 19.77 -38.65
N SER A 42 -3.55 18.92 -39.19
CA SER A 42 -3.94 17.60 -39.69
C SER A 42 -4.58 16.84 -38.54
N GLN A 43 -5.85 16.49 -38.70
CA GLN A 43 -6.55 15.54 -37.85
C GLN A 43 -5.85 14.18 -38.00
N TYR A 44 -4.95 13.86 -37.07
CA TYR A 44 -4.36 12.54 -36.94
C TYR A 44 -5.34 11.65 -36.17
N SER A 45 -5.69 10.48 -36.71
CA SER A 45 -6.50 9.51 -35.97
C SER A 45 -5.65 8.95 -34.83
N MET A 46 -5.88 9.44 -33.62
CA MET A 46 -5.30 8.83 -32.43
C MET A 46 -6.03 7.51 -32.18
N SER A 47 -5.27 6.44 -31.91
CA SER A 47 -5.82 5.27 -31.24
C SER A 47 -6.40 5.69 -29.89
N SER A 48 -7.44 5.03 -29.42
CA SER A 48 -7.95 5.24 -28.06
C SER A 48 -6.79 5.10 -27.06
N PRO A 49 -6.58 6.04 -26.14
CA PRO A 49 -5.46 5.99 -25.20
C PRO A 49 -5.49 4.71 -24.37
N GLU A 50 -4.32 4.07 -24.19
CA GLU A 50 -4.19 2.93 -23.31
C GLU A 50 -4.31 3.38 -21.85
N LEU A 51 -5.15 2.72 -21.04
CA LEU A 51 -5.39 3.12 -19.65
C LEU A 51 -4.27 2.65 -18.73
N ILE A 52 -3.68 3.58 -17.97
CA ILE A 52 -2.80 3.27 -16.84
C ILE A 52 -3.71 2.85 -15.68
N GLN A 53 -3.84 1.54 -15.47
CA GLN A 53 -4.85 0.97 -14.57
C GLN A 53 -4.60 1.21 -13.08
N ASN A 54 -3.37 1.53 -12.69
CA ASN A 54 -3.01 1.70 -11.29
C ASN A 54 -1.94 2.80 -11.19
N PRO A 55 -2.35 4.06 -10.99
CA PRO A 55 -1.44 5.19 -11.04
C PRO A 55 -0.35 5.12 -9.96
N LEU A 56 -0.67 4.55 -8.79
CA LEU A 56 0.24 4.45 -7.64
C LEU A 56 1.26 3.32 -7.75
N THR A 57 1.11 2.43 -8.71
CA THR A 57 2.12 1.41 -9.02
C THR A 57 2.96 1.87 -10.19
N PRO A 58 4.30 1.90 -10.04
CA PRO A 58 5.19 2.14 -11.16
C PRO A 58 4.87 1.18 -12.30
N SER A 59 4.52 1.73 -13.45
CA SER A 59 4.13 0.98 -14.63
C SER A 59 5.10 1.27 -15.76
N SER A 60 5.23 0.30 -16.67
CA SER A 60 6.02 0.53 -17.87
C SER A 60 5.38 -0.09 -19.10
N PHE A 61 5.40 0.67 -20.19
CA PHE A 61 4.76 0.33 -21.46
C PHE A 61 5.80 0.35 -22.56
N ASN A 62 5.90 -0.74 -23.31
CA ASN A 62 6.77 -0.79 -24.49
C ASN A 62 5.96 -0.38 -25.72
N GLY A 63 6.60 0.35 -26.63
CA GLY A 63 5.99 0.68 -27.90
C GLY A 63 7.03 0.87 -29.00
N THR A 64 6.55 1.00 -30.23
CA THR A 64 7.37 1.34 -31.39
C THR A 64 6.60 2.32 -32.24
N LEU A 65 7.18 3.49 -32.46
CA LEU A 65 6.65 4.52 -33.33
C LEU A 65 7.35 4.46 -34.67
N ASP A 66 6.63 4.82 -35.72
CA ASP A 66 7.17 4.95 -37.08
C ASP A 66 6.48 6.10 -37.81
N THR A 67 6.76 6.21 -39.12
CA THR A 67 6.17 7.26 -39.96
C THR A 67 4.64 7.18 -40.12
N THR A 68 4.03 6.03 -39.84
CA THR A 68 2.57 5.80 -39.91
C THR A 68 1.92 6.00 -38.53
N THR A 69 2.56 5.49 -37.48
CA THR A 69 2.10 5.53 -36.09
C THR A 69 2.99 6.47 -35.30
N ARG A 70 2.84 7.77 -35.57
CA ARG A 70 3.75 8.81 -35.06
C ARG A 70 3.58 9.10 -33.57
N THR A 71 2.42 8.80 -33.01
CA THR A 71 2.08 9.10 -31.61
C THR A 71 1.40 7.90 -30.97
N ALA A 72 1.83 7.55 -29.76
CA ALA A 72 1.11 6.68 -28.84
C ALA A 72 0.60 7.51 -27.67
N ALA A 73 -0.60 7.19 -27.17
CA ALA A 73 -1.25 7.92 -26.09
C ALA A 73 -1.63 6.98 -24.95
N TYR A 74 -1.41 7.44 -23.71
CA TYR A 74 -1.73 6.73 -22.47
C TYR A 74 -2.61 7.63 -21.60
N ARG A 75 -3.64 7.08 -20.98
CA ARG A 75 -4.56 7.80 -20.09
C ARG A 75 -4.22 7.51 -18.64
N LEU A 76 -4.01 8.58 -17.86
CA LEU A 76 -3.81 8.54 -16.42
C LEU A 76 -5.02 9.19 -15.75
N ASP A 77 -5.72 8.43 -14.91
CA ASP A 77 -6.87 8.94 -14.16
C ASP A 77 -6.43 9.31 -12.74
N LEU A 78 -6.43 10.60 -12.44
CA LEU A 78 -6.14 11.11 -11.10
C LEU A 78 -7.35 11.81 -10.49
N THR A 79 -8.57 11.49 -10.97
CA THR A 79 -9.80 12.13 -10.49
C THR A 79 -10.15 11.80 -9.04
N LYS A 80 -9.45 10.87 -8.39
CA LYS A 80 -9.69 10.48 -7.00
C LYS A 80 -8.64 11.01 -6.01
N PHE A 81 -7.53 11.55 -6.52
CA PHE A 81 -6.46 12.08 -5.67
C PHE A 81 -6.57 13.60 -5.55
N GLN A 82 -6.53 14.12 -4.32
CA GLN A 82 -6.62 15.55 -4.07
C GLN A 82 -5.35 16.28 -4.54
N SER A 83 -4.19 15.66 -4.30
CA SER A 83 -2.91 16.09 -4.84
C SER A 83 -2.07 14.88 -5.26
N ALA A 84 -1.24 15.07 -6.28
CA ALA A 84 -0.33 14.04 -6.76
C ALA A 84 0.98 14.65 -7.27
N ALA A 85 2.04 13.87 -7.30
CA ALA A 85 3.24 14.10 -8.08
C ALA A 85 3.41 12.93 -9.05
N ALA A 86 3.82 13.20 -10.29
CA ALA A 86 4.06 12.13 -11.25
C ALA A 86 5.37 12.33 -12.00
N SER A 87 6.07 11.24 -12.22
CA SER A 87 7.23 11.15 -13.10
C SER A 87 6.90 10.27 -14.29
N PHE A 88 7.37 10.72 -15.45
CA PHE A 88 7.22 10.01 -16.71
C PHE A 88 8.57 9.99 -17.40
N SER A 89 9.04 8.82 -17.83
CA SER A 89 10.33 8.72 -18.52
C SER A 89 10.26 7.78 -19.71
N LEU A 90 10.99 8.12 -20.77
CA LEU A 90 11.25 7.24 -21.89
C LEU A 90 12.64 6.65 -21.71
N THR A 91 12.75 5.33 -21.82
CA THR A 91 14.01 4.58 -21.83
C THR A 91 14.04 3.59 -22.98
N GLY A 92 15.20 2.98 -23.24
CA GLY A 92 15.33 1.99 -24.32
C GLY A 92 15.08 2.56 -25.72
N LEU A 93 15.34 3.85 -25.92
CA LEU A 93 15.05 4.54 -27.17
C LEU A 93 15.97 4.05 -28.31
N SER A 94 15.38 3.56 -29.40
CA SER A 94 16.12 3.23 -30.63
C SER A 94 16.18 4.40 -31.64
N GLY A 95 15.48 5.50 -31.35
CA GLY A 95 15.44 6.73 -32.13
C GLY A 95 14.78 7.86 -31.33
N ASP A 96 14.91 9.11 -31.78
CA ASP A 96 14.41 10.26 -31.01
C ASP A 96 12.88 10.26 -30.93
N ALA A 97 12.36 10.32 -29.72
CA ALA A 97 10.95 10.45 -29.39
C ALA A 97 10.76 11.42 -28.22
N ASN A 98 9.69 12.20 -28.28
CA ASN A 98 9.33 13.24 -27.32
C ASN A 98 8.17 12.79 -26.44
N LEU A 99 8.15 13.27 -25.21
CA LEU A 99 7.08 13.03 -24.26
C LEU A 99 6.26 14.31 -24.10
N ARG A 100 4.93 14.20 -24.02
CA ARG A 100 4.04 15.32 -23.71
C ARG A 100 2.99 14.88 -22.70
N VAL A 101 2.66 15.74 -21.76
CA VAL A 101 1.60 15.50 -20.78
C VAL A 101 0.52 16.55 -20.95
N PHE A 102 -0.71 16.12 -21.16
CA PHE A 102 -1.89 16.96 -21.28
C PHE A 102 -2.84 16.70 -20.12
N ARG A 103 -3.53 17.74 -19.67
CA ARG A 103 -4.72 17.61 -18.82
C ARG A 103 -5.96 17.67 -19.70
N GLU A 104 -6.85 16.71 -19.54
CA GLU A 104 -8.12 16.65 -20.23
C GLU A 104 -9.13 17.65 -19.62
N PRO A 105 -10.05 18.21 -20.43
CA PRO A 105 -11.06 19.13 -19.95
C PRO A 105 -12.06 18.44 -19.02
N THR A 106 -12.56 19.15 -18.02
CA THR A 106 -13.61 18.67 -17.12
C THR A 106 -15.02 18.74 -17.71
N THR A 107 -15.17 19.35 -18.89
CA THR A 107 -16.45 19.52 -19.58
C THR A 107 -16.42 18.91 -20.97
N THR A 108 -17.53 18.29 -21.37
CA THR A 108 -17.67 17.67 -22.68
C THR A 108 -17.52 18.71 -23.80
N GLY A 109 -16.54 18.53 -24.68
CA GLY A 109 -16.23 19.46 -25.77
C GLY A 109 -15.17 20.52 -25.46
N GLY A 110 -14.59 20.52 -24.26
CA GLY A 110 -13.43 21.35 -23.94
C GLY A 110 -12.17 20.95 -24.73
N GLN A 111 -11.17 21.83 -24.75
CA GLN A 111 -9.84 21.51 -25.29
C GLN A 111 -8.93 21.01 -24.17
N ARG A 112 -8.13 19.99 -24.45
CA ARG A 112 -7.06 19.55 -23.55
C ARG A 112 -5.97 20.62 -23.44
N SER A 113 -5.34 20.71 -22.28
CA SER A 113 -4.29 21.68 -21.98
C SER A 113 -2.93 20.99 -21.88
N LEU A 114 -1.93 21.46 -22.63
CA LEU A 114 -0.55 20.97 -22.48
C LEU A 114 0.00 21.44 -21.13
N ILE A 115 0.49 20.49 -20.32
CA ILE A 115 1.11 20.76 -19.03
C ILE A 115 2.62 20.88 -19.20
N GLN A 116 3.24 19.89 -19.84
CA GLN A 116 4.68 19.88 -20.10
C GLN A 116 5.01 19.04 -21.33
N GLU A 117 6.07 19.43 -22.05
CA GLU A 117 6.67 18.64 -23.12
C GLU A 117 8.17 18.50 -22.91
N SER A 118 8.72 17.38 -23.35
CA SER A 118 10.15 17.15 -23.48
C SER A 118 10.60 17.27 -24.94
N ARG A 119 11.89 17.50 -25.15
CA ARG A 119 12.51 17.55 -26.48
C ARG A 119 13.75 16.69 -26.50
N ASN A 120 13.58 15.47 -27.00
CA ASN A 120 14.68 14.57 -27.21
C ASN A 120 15.39 14.87 -28.54
N GLN A 121 16.69 15.14 -28.47
CA GLN A 121 17.59 15.25 -29.62
C GLN A 121 18.83 14.42 -29.33
N GLY A 122 18.92 13.23 -29.93
CA GLY A 122 20.04 12.32 -29.81
C GLY A 122 20.23 11.68 -28.42
N LYS A 123 19.22 11.67 -27.55
CA LYS A 123 19.28 11.01 -26.23
C LYS A 123 18.60 9.64 -26.28
N VAL A 124 19.15 8.70 -25.51
CA VAL A 124 18.60 7.34 -25.33
C VAL A 124 17.51 7.26 -24.25
N SER A 125 17.24 8.38 -23.59
CA SER A 125 16.20 8.56 -22.58
C SER A 125 15.76 10.02 -22.45
N GLU A 126 14.58 10.26 -21.88
CA GLU A 126 14.05 11.60 -21.59
C GLU A 126 12.99 11.52 -20.48
N SER A 127 12.76 12.59 -19.71
CA SER A 127 11.76 12.58 -18.62
C SER A 127 10.97 13.89 -18.46
N ILE A 128 9.79 13.76 -17.84
CA ILE A 128 8.95 14.85 -17.34
C ILE A 128 8.62 14.54 -15.88
N LEU A 129 8.83 15.50 -14.98
CA LEU A 129 8.44 15.42 -13.58
C LEU A 129 7.46 16.54 -13.27
N LEU A 130 6.31 16.18 -12.70
CA LEU A 130 5.29 17.09 -12.24
C LEU A 130 5.19 16.96 -10.72
N ASN A 131 5.76 17.93 -10.01
CA ASN A 131 5.80 17.95 -8.53
C ASN A 131 4.42 18.17 -7.90
N THR A 132 3.50 18.76 -8.64
CA THR A 132 2.11 18.92 -8.23
C THR A 132 1.22 18.78 -9.45
N ILE A 133 0.35 17.78 -9.39
CA ILE A 133 -0.70 17.48 -10.33
C ILE A 133 -2.02 17.67 -9.59
N GLN A 134 -2.91 18.43 -10.22
CA GLN A 134 -4.28 18.58 -9.73
C GLN A 134 -5.09 17.33 -10.06
N GLN A 135 -6.12 17.09 -9.26
CA GLN A 135 -7.18 16.12 -9.55
C GLN A 135 -7.66 16.27 -11.01
N GLY A 136 -7.71 15.17 -11.77
CA GLY A 136 -8.19 15.19 -13.15
C GLY A 136 -7.72 14.02 -14.01
N ILE A 137 -8.14 14.03 -15.27
CA ILE A 137 -7.71 13.05 -16.27
C ILE A 137 -6.55 13.64 -17.06
N TYR A 138 -5.52 12.84 -17.31
CA TYR A 138 -4.33 13.23 -18.04
C TYR A 138 -4.08 12.29 -19.21
N THR A 139 -3.54 12.84 -20.31
CA THR A 139 -3.08 12.09 -21.47
C THR A 139 -1.58 12.27 -21.62
N ILE A 140 -0.84 11.18 -21.61
CA ILE A 140 0.60 11.13 -21.85
C ILE A 140 0.81 10.69 -23.30
N GLU A 141 1.47 11.52 -24.10
CA GLU A 141 1.79 11.22 -25.49
C GLU A 141 3.28 10.97 -25.67
N VAL A 142 3.61 9.88 -26.35
CA VAL A 142 4.95 9.62 -26.86
C VAL A 142 4.91 9.85 -28.37
N THR A 143 5.70 10.80 -28.88
CA THR A 143 5.66 11.20 -30.29
C THR A 143 7.04 11.11 -30.91
N ILE A 144 7.17 10.41 -32.04
CA ILE A 144 8.43 10.30 -32.77
C ILE A 144 8.89 11.66 -33.29
N ALA A 145 10.19 11.96 -33.18
CA ALA A 145 10.74 13.20 -33.68
C ALA A 145 10.68 13.27 -35.22
N ASP A 146 10.74 14.48 -35.75
CA ASP A 146 10.74 14.70 -37.20
C ASP A 146 11.98 14.08 -37.85
N ASN A 147 11.81 13.46 -39.02
CA ASN A 147 12.86 12.76 -39.76
C ASN A 147 13.45 11.51 -39.09
N VAL A 148 12.84 10.99 -38.02
CA VAL A 148 13.17 9.68 -37.46
C VAL A 148 12.26 8.61 -38.06
N PRO A 149 12.81 7.54 -38.68
CA PRO A 149 12.00 6.53 -39.37
C PRO A 149 11.27 5.58 -38.41
N VAL A 150 11.94 5.19 -37.33
CA VAL A 150 11.42 4.28 -36.28
C VAL A 150 12.03 4.65 -34.93
N ALA A 151 11.23 4.59 -33.87
CA ALA A 151 11.69 4.71 -32.48
C ALA A 151 10.96 3.69 -31.60
N ALA A 152 11.65 2.63 -31.19
CA ALA A 152 11.21 1.80 -30.08
C ALA A 152 11.43 2.55 -28.77
N TYR A 153 10.54 2.38 -27.80
CA TYR A 153 10.61 3.05 -26.52
C TYR A 153 10.02 2.18 -25.41
N LYS A 154 10.44 2.46 -24.18
CA LYS A 154 9.79 2.03 -22.95
C LYS A 154 9.39 3.27 -22.15
N LEU A 155 8.09 3.53 -22.04
CA LEU A 155 7.54 4.57 -21.16
C LEU A 155 7.46 4.01 -19.75
N ASN A 156 8.06 4.68 -18.77
CA ASN A 156 7.92 4.38 -17.36
C ASN A 156 7.11 5.51 -16.71
N VAL A 157 6.14 5.14 -15.88
CA VAL A 157 5.25 6.08 -15.18
C VAL A 157 5.26 5.73 -13.71
N ALA A 158 5.47 6.72 -12.85
CA ALA A 158 5.30 6.57 -11.41
C ALA A 158 4.55 7.79 -10.86
N VAL A 159 3.48 7.54 -10.10
CA VAL A 159 2.69 8.57 -9.43
C VAL A 159 2.73 8.34 -7.93
N ASN A 160 2.97 9.41 -7.18
CA ASN A 160 2.77 9.48 -5.75
C ASN A 160 1.58 10.40 -5.53
N ALA A 161 0.54 9.96 -4.85
CA ALA A 161 -0.64 10.78 -4.66
C ALA A 161 -1.22 10.58 -3.27
N ASP A 162 -1.93 11.60 -2.79
CA ASP A 162 -2.71 11.51 -1.56
C ASP A 162 -3.78 10.46 -1.76
N ALA A 163 -3.60 9.29 -1.15
CA ALA A 163 -4.40 8.11 -1.42
C ALA A 163 -4.84 7.46 -0.12
N THR A 164 -6.11 7.07 -0.08
CA THR A 164 -6.60 6.11 0.91
C THR A 164 -6.41 4.72 0.34
N LEU A 165 -5.54 3.94 0.96
CA LEU A 165 -5.21 2.56 0.56
C LEU A 165 -5.68 1.58 1.63
N ASN A 166 -5.75 0.30 1.24
CA ASN A 166 -6.15 -0.79 2.13
C ASN A 166 -4.99 -1.74 2.37
N ASN A 167 -4.40 -1.71 3.56
CA ASN A 167 -3.47 -2.73 4.00
C ASN A 167 -4.22 -4.02 4.35
N VAL A 168 -3.56 -5.17 4.26
CA VAL A 168 -4.14 -6.45 4.67
C VAL A 168 -3.53 -6.87 6.00
N LEU A 169 -4.35 -7.02 7.04
CA LEU A 169 -3.88 -7.52 8.33
C LEU A 169 -3.92 -9.05 8.36
N TRP A 170 -2.78 -9.64 8.65
CA TRP A 170 -2.56 -11.07 8.73
C TRP A 170 -2.28 -11.51 10.16
N ARG A 171 -2.76 -12.72 10.49
CA ARG A 171 -2.47 -13.36 11.76
C ARG A 171 -2.21 -14.85 11.59
N SER A 172 -1.19 -15.33 12.27
CA SER A 172 -0.96 -16.75 12.55
C SER A 172 -1.02 -17.01 14.06
N PRO A 173 -0.94 -18.27 14.53
CA PRO A 173 -0.86 -18.56 15.97
C PRO A 173 0.34 -17.91 16.68
N SER A 174 1.39 -17.53 15.95
CA SER A 174 2.64 -17.03 16.50
C SER A 174 3.02 -15.62 16.07
N GLU A 175 2.32 -15.00 15.11
CA GLU A 175 2.74 -13.71 14.53
C GLU A 175 1.53 -12.92 14.03
N VAL A 176 1.69 -11.60 13.98
CA VAL A 176 0.79 -10.66 13.30
C VAL A 176 1.62 -9.93 12.26
N MET A 177 1.06 -9.67 11.08
CA MET A 177 1.77 -9.03 9.98
C MET A 177 0.82 -8.11 9.23
N GLY A 178 1.30 -6.92 8.88
CA GLY A 178 0.61 -6.04 7.94
C GLY A 178 1.19 -6.27 6.56
N TRP A 179 0.34 -6.39 5.55
CA TRP A 179 0.74 -6.22 4.16
C TRP A 179 0.40 -4.80 3.74
N LYS A 180 1.43 -4.00 3.45
CA LYS A 180 1.26 -2.68 2.87
C LYS A 180 0.94 -2.86 1.39
N ILE A 181 -0.28 -2.57 0.99
CA ILE A 181 -0.71 -2.70 -0.42
C ILE A 181 -0.68 -1.31 -1.05
N ASN A 182 0.08 -1.18 -2.13
CA ASN A 182 0.15 0.03 -2.93
C ASN A 182 -0.39 -0.32 -4.31
N GLY A 183 -1.65 -0.01 -4.57
CA GLY A 183 -2.27 -0.51 -5.78
C GLY A 183 -2.59 -1.99 -5.66
N ALA A 184 -2.03 -2.82 -6.53
CA ALA A 184 -2.11 -4.28 -6.41
C ALA A 184 -0.75 -4.93 -6.07
N THR A 185 0.23 -4.11 -5.65
CA THR A 185 1.58 -4.57 -5.32
C THR A 185 1.83 -4.52 -3.81
N LEU A 186 2.66 -5.46 -3.35
CA LEU A 186 3.08 -5.53 -1.96
C LEU A 186 4.25 -4.56 -1.74
N GLY A 187 3.96 -3.44 -1.08
CA GLY A 187 4.94 -2.39 -0.73
C GLY A 187 5.68 -2.63 0.60
N GLY A 188 5.31 -3.67 1.35
CA GLY A 188 5.98 -4.05 2.59
C GLY A 188 5.23 -5.12 3.40
N GLU A 189 5.96 -5.84 4.25
CA GLU A 189 5.43 -6.88 5.14
C GLU A 189 5.82 -6.62 6.61
N PRO A 190 5.49 -5.46 7.22
CA PRO A 190 5.79 -5.22 8.63
C PRO A 190 5.27 -6.37 9.51
N ARG A 191 6.18 -6.95 10.29
CA ARG A 191 5.87 -8.02 11.25
C ARG A 191 5.79 -7.43 12.64
N PHE A 192 4.76 -7.81 13.37
CA PHE A 192 4.52 -7.37 14.74
C PHE A 192 4.79 -8.51 15.73
N PRO A 193 5.09 -8.18 17.00
CA PRO A 193 5.38 -9.18 18.01
C PRO A 193 4.27 -10.23 18.14
N ALA A 194 4.70 -11.49 18.27
CA ALA A 194 3.85 -12.62 18.58
C ALA A 194 2.89 -12.29 19.73
N GLN A 195 1.58 -12.36 19.47
CA GLN A 195 0.58 -12.24 20.51
C GLN A 195 0.18 -13.63 21.03
N PRO A 196 0.02 -13.81 22.35
CA PRO A 196 -0.51 -15.05 22.92
C PRO A 196 -1.83 -15.49 22.27
N ALA A 197 -2.10 -16.79 22.24
CA ALA A 197 -3.28 -17.33 21.58
C ALA A 197 -4.62 -16.79 22.14
N ASN A 198 -4.63 -16.38 23.41
CA ASN A 198 -5.77 -15.74 24.07
C ASN A 198 -6.00 -14.29 23.65
N MET A 199 -5.02 -13.61 23.05
CA MET A 199 -5.25 -12.27 22.49
C MET A 199 -6.07 -12.38 21.21
N GLN A 200 -7.14 -11.61 21.09
CA GLN A 200 -8.03 -11.60 19.92
C GLN A 200 -8.19 -10.19 19.40
N ILE A 201 -8.06 -10.00 18.09
CA ILE A 201 -8.46 -8.74 17.45
C ILE A 201 -9.99 -8.69 17.49
N GLN A 202 -10.53 -7.62 18.04
CA GLN A 202 -11.97 -7.39 18.23
C GLN A 202 -12.44 -6.11 17.52
N GLY A 203 -11.52 -5.31 16.98
CA GLY A 203 -11.83 -4.06 16.28
C GLY A 203 -10.69 -3.61 15.37
N ILE A 204 -11.07 -3.00 14.25
CA ILE A 204 -10.20 -2.31 13.30
C ILE A 204 -10.91 -1.01 12.94
N ALA A 205 -10.33 0.13 13.32
CA ALA A 205 -10.87 1.47 13.06
C ALA A 205 -9.84 2.53 13.45
N ASP A 206 -9.93 3.73 12.88
CA ASP A 206 -9.19 4.91 13.32
C ASP A 206 -9.61 5.34 14.74
N LEU A 207 -8.70 5.26 15.72
CA LEU A 207 -8.95 5.59 17.13
C LEU A 207 -8.38 6.95 17.54
N ASN A 208 -7.68 7.66 16.63
CA ASN A 208 -6.93 8.89 16.92
C ASN A 208 -7.13 10.00 15.87
N ALA A 209 -7.99 9.76 14.87
CA ALA A 209 -8.31 10.65 13.76
C ALA A 209 -7.11 11.03 12.88
N ASP A 210 -6.11 10.16 12.74
CA ASP A 210 -4.98 10.36 11.83
C ASP A 210 -5.18 9.78 10.42
N GLY A 211 -6.37 9.21 10.18
CA GLY A 211 -6.80 8.71 8.87
C GLY A 211 -6.42 7.26 8.60
N GLU A 212 -5.61 6.63 9.47
CA GLU A 212 -5.26 5.21 9.43
C GLU A 212 -6.08 4.39 10.44
N ASP A 213 -6.38 3.13 10.08
CA ASP A 213 -7.06 2.23 11.01
C ASP A 213 -6.08 1.65 12.04
N ASP A 214 -6.50 1.67 13.30
CA ASP A 214 -5.84 1.08 14.46
C ASP A 214 -6.48 -0.25 14.86
N LEU A 215 -5.87 -0.97 15.81
CA LEU A 215 -6.35 -2.28 16.26
C LEU A 215 -6.79 -2.30 17.72
N ILE A 216 -7.92 -2.95 17.98
CA ILE A 216 -8.37 -3.30 19.33
C ILE A 216 -8.13 -4.79 19.57
N TRP A 217 -7.27 -5.08 20.53
CA TRP A 217 -6.99 -6.42 21.04
C TRP A 217 -7.71 -6.67 22.36
N ARG A 218 -8.14 -7.90 22.57
CA ARG A 218 -8.70 -8.34 23.83
C ARG A 218 -8.19 -9.70 24.25
N ASP A 219 -7.80 -9.80 25.51
CA ASP A 219 -7.44 -11.07 26.12
C ASP A 219 -8.71 -11.85 26.47
N SER A 220 -8.92 -13.00 25.82
CA SER A 220 -10.10 -13.84 26.02
C SER A 220 -10.15 -14.54 27.38
N THR A 221 -9.06 -14.53 28.16
CA THR A 221 -9.00 -15.21 29.46
C THR A 221 -9.33 -14.27 30.61
N ASN A 222 -8.78 -13.06 30.60
CA ASN A 222 -9.01 -12.09 31.66
C ASN A 222 -9.92 -10.94 31.23
N GLY A 223 -10.05 -10.65 29.93
CA GLY A 223 -10.93 -9.59 29.43
C GLY A 223 -10.29 -8.20 29.33
N ARG A 224 -8.96 -8.08 29.51
CA ARG A 224 -8.22 -6.84 29.27
C ARG A 224 -8.25 -6.46 27.79
N THR A 225 -8.40 -5.17 27.52
CA THR A 225 -8.42 -4.60 26.17
C THR A 225 -7.19 -3.73 25.96
N TYR A 226 -6.63 -3.79 24.76
CA TYR A 226 -5.41 -3.11 24.36
C TYR A 226 -5.64 -2.44 23.01
N PHE A 227 -5.10 -1.25 22.81
CA PHE A 227 -5.22 -0.53 21.53
C PHE A 227 -3.85 -0.42 20.89
N TRP A 228 -3.69 -0.79 19.63
CA TRP A 228 -2.44 -0.61 18.90
C TRP A 228 -2.64 0.48 17.87
N MET A 229 -1.88 1.56 18.01
CA MET A 229 -1.96 2.68 17.07
C MET A 229 -1.05 2.45 15.88
N PHE A 230 -1.52 2.80 14.69
CA PHE A 230 -0.83 2.64 13.42
C PHE A 230 -0.51 3.99 12.78
N ARG A 231 0.61 4.03 12.04
CA ARG A 231 0.97 5.11 11.12
C ARG A 231 1.88 4.60 10.03
N GLY A 232 1.67 5.02 8.79
CA GLY A 232 2.37 4.51 7.62
C GLY A 232 2.24 2.99 7.47
N GLY A 233 1.20 2.37 8.04
CA GLY A 233 1.04 0.92 8.12
C GLY A 233 1.98 0.21 9.11
N GLU A 234 2.56 0.91 10.08
CA GLU A 234 3.37 0.35 11.18
C GLU A 234 2.77 0.69 12.54
N ALA A 235 2.93 -0.20 13.52
CA ALA A 235 2.49 0.05 14.88
C ALA A 235 3.42 1.06 15.57
N VAL A 236 2.91 2.22 15.96
CA VAL A 236 3.71 3.34 16.52
C VAL A 236 3.68 3.37 18.04
N SER A 237 2.66 2.78 18.67
CA SER A 237 2.59 2.69 20.13
C SER A 237 2.33 1.26 20.59
N GLY A 238 3.17 0.78 21.51
CA GLY A 238 2.94 -0.45 22.24
C GLY A 238 1.77 -0.26 23.22
N ALA A 239 0.58 -0.66 22.79
CA ALA A 239 -0.56 -1.03 23.62
C ALA A 239 -0.88 -0.15 24.84
N PRO A 240 -1.51 1.04 24.70
CA PRO A 240 -2.34 1.58 25.77
C PRO A 240 -3.33 0.50 26.27
N VAL A 241 -3.22 0.17 27.55
CA VAL A 241 -4.04 -0.82 28.23
C VAL A 241 -5.29 -0.11 28.75
N SER A 242 -6.49 -0.64 28.47
CA SER A 242 -7.67 -0.18 29.19
C SER A 242 -7.49 -0.51 30.67
N ALA A 243 -7.53 0.49 31.57
CA ALA A 243 -7.35 0.28 33.01
C ALA A 243 -8.35 -0.73 33.62
N ASN A 244 -9.50 -0.92 32.96
CA ASN A 244 -10.58 -1.79 33.42
C ASN A 244 -10.60 -3.12 32.67
N THR A 245 -10.65 -4.21 33.43
CA THR A 245 -10.88 -5.56 32.93
C THR A 245 -12.36 -5.73 32.59
N ILE A 246 -12.70 -6.07 31.35
CA ILE A 246 -14.10 -6.27 30.92
C ILE A 246 -14.43 -7.76 30.88
N PRO A 247 -15.40 -8.24 31.69
CA PRO A 247 -15.68 -9.66 31.81
C PRO A 247 -15.89 -10.37 30.45
N PRO A 248 -15.40 -11.60 30.26
CA PRO A 248 -15.43 -12.30 28.97
C PRO A 248 -16.83 -12.56 28.36
N ASP A 249 -17.90 -12.41 29.13
CA ASP A 249 -19.30 -12.51 28.67
C ASP A 249 -19.80 -11.25 27.93
N TRP A 250 -19.08 -10.15 28.05
CA TRP A 250 -19.21 -8.99 27.16
C TRP A 250 -18.49 -9.25 25.85
N ARG A 251 -18.94 -8.65 24.74
CA ARG A 251 -18.24 -8.58 23.45
C ARG A 251 -18.25 -7.14 22.91
N ILE A 252 -17.27 -6.81 22.08
CA ILE A 252 -17.37 -5.61 21.25
C ILE A 252 -18.33 -5.93 20.10
N ALA A 253 -19.41 -5.16 20.00
CA ALA A 253 -20.42 -5.31 18.97
C ALA A 253 -20.19 -4.35 17.78
N ALA A 254 -19.59 -3.18 18.03
CA ALA A 254 -19.18 -2.24 16.99
C ALA A 254 -18.02 -1.35 17.48
N VAL A 255 -17.24 -0.86 16.52
CA VAL A 255 -16.17 0.13 16.71
C VAL A 255 -16.35 1.20 15.64
N LYS A 256 -16.93 2.34 16.00
CA LYS A 256 -17.34 3.41 15.09
C LYS A 256 -17.50 4.74 15.81
N ASP A 257 -17.29 5.84 15.09
CA ASP A 257 -17.51 7.21 15.59
C ASP A 257 -19.00 7.46 15.85
N LEU A 258 -19.38 7.66 17.12
CA LEU A 258 -20.76 7.92 17.55
C LEU A 258 -21.01 9.42 17.80
N ASP A 259 -19.99 10.28 17.90
CA ASP A 259 -20.13 11.70 18.26
C ASP A 259 -19.67 12.71 17.19
N GLY A 260 -19.06 12.24 16.12
CA GLY A 260 -18.66 13.01 14.94
C GLY A 260 -17.30 13.68 15.09
N ASP A 261 -16.46 13.20 16.01
CA ASP A 261 -15.11 13.72 16.21
C ASP A 261 -14.03 13.02 15.36
N GLN A 262 -14.46 12.08 14.50
CA GLN A 262 -13.65 11.25 13.61
C GLN A 262 -12.81 10.18 14.30
N GLN A 263 -13.00 9.96 15.61
CA GLN A 263 -12.38 8.87 16.35
C GLN A 263 -13.42 7.79 16.63
N ALA A 264 -13.05 6.52 16.45
CA ALA A 264 -13.98 5.45 16.68
C ALA A 264 -14.24 5.21 18.19
N ASP A 265 -15.51 5.06 18.55
CA ASP A 265 -15.99 4.67 19.87
C ASP A 265 -16.31 3.17 19.92
N ILE A 266 -16.53 2.63 21.12
CA ILE A 266 -16.84 1.19 21.30
C ILE A 266 -18.26 0.97 21.80
N VAL A 267 -19.01 0.13 21.10
CA VAL A 267 -20.27 -0.44 21.58
C VAL A 267 -20.02 -1.85 22.10
N TRP A 268 -20.08 -2.01 23.41
CA TRP A 268 -20.03 -3.29 24.11
C TRP A 268 -21.42 -3.88 24.27
N HIS A 269 -21.51 -5.22 24.26
CA HIS A 269 -22.75 -5.93 24.49
C HIS A 269 -22.56 -7.15 25.38
N ASN A 270 -23.42 -7.28 26.39
CA ASN A 270 -23.59 -8.51 27.15
C ASN A 270 -24.93 -9.15 26.78
N ALA A 271 -24.85 -10.32 26.14
CA ALA A 271 -26.05 -11.08 25.78
C ALA A 271 -26.80 -11.61 27.01
N ASN A 272 -26.11 -11.79 28.13
CA ASN A 272 -26.70 -12.19 29.41
C ASN A 272 -27.36 -10.97 30.06
N GLY A 273 -28.62 -10.73 29.71
CA GLY A 273 -29.42 -9.62 30.24
C GLY A 273 -29.66 -8.47 29.25
N GLY A 274 -29.07 -8.52 28.05
CA GLY A 274 -29.27 -7.51 27.00
C GLY A 274 -28.74 -6.14 27.42
N GLN A 275 -27.55 -6.10 28.01
CA GLN A 275 -26.90 -4.86 28.42
C GLN A 275 -26.00 -4.37 27.29
N VAL A 276 -26.00 -3.06 27.06
CA VAL A 276 -25.16 -2.38 26.06
C VAL A 276 -24.38 -1.32 26.80
N ALA A 277 -23.06 -1.32 26.67
CA ALA A 277 -22.24 -0.24 27.19
C ALA A 277 -21.58 0.50 26.03
N ILE A 278 -21.54 1.82 26.09
CA ILE A 278 -20.86 2.67 25.10
C ILE A 278 -19.66 3.28 25.77
N TRP A 279 -18.49 3.19 25.15
CA TRP A 279 -17.27 3.87 25.58
C TRP A 279 -16.89 4.90 24.54
N MET A 280 -16.87 6.16 24.94
CA MET A 280 -16.36 7.24 24.11
C MET A 280 -14.84 7.25 24.20
N LEU A 281 -14.17 7.20 23.05
CA LEU A 281 -12.71 7.16 22.99
C LEU A 281 -12.11 8.50 22.56
N ARG A 282 -10.89 8.77 23.04
CA ARG A 282 -9.99 9.81 22.53
C ARG A 282 -8.58 9.24 22.54
N ASP A 283 -7.92 9.17 21.39
CA ASP A 283 -6.60 8.57 21.20
C ASP A 283 -6.51 7.14 21.78
N GLY A 284 -7.56 6.34 21.56
CA GLY A 284 -7.69 4.97 22.10
C GLY A 284 -7.83 4.89 23.63
N ILE A 285 -8.16 5.99 24.30
CA ILE A 285 -8.43 6.01 25.75
C ILE A 285 -9.91 6.26 25.95
N ALA A 286 -10.56 5.43 26.77
CA ALA A 286 -11.95 5.65 27.17
C ALA A 286 -12.05 6.88 28.08
N VAL A 287 -12.66 7.95 27.59
CA VAL A 287 -12.84 9.23 28.32
C VAL A 287 -14.21 9.36 28.96
N ASN A 288 -15.20 8.62 28.46
CA ASN A 288 -16.56 8.59 29.00
C ASN A 288 -17.23 7.24 28.72
N GLY A 289 -18.28 6.90 29.46
CA GLY A 289 -19.06 5.70 29.17
C GLY A 289 -20.47 5.69 29.76
N GLY A 290 -21.34 4.92 29.11
CA GLY A 290 -22.75 4.78 29.48
C GLY A 290 -23.19 3.32 29.44
N LEU A 291 -24.12 2.94 30.31
CA LEU A 291 -24.68 1.59 30.37
C LEU A 291 -26.20 1.64 30.14
N PHE A 292 -26.66 0.85 29.20
CA PHE A 292 -28.05 0.76 28.74
C PHE A 292 -28.54 -0.69 28.83
N THR A 293 -29.86 -0.86 28.92
CA THR A 293 -30.49 -2.19 28.87
C THR A 293 -31.51 -2.20 27.73
N VAL A 294 -31.28 -3.07 26.74
CA VAL A 294 -32.16 -3.24 25.57
C VAL A 294 -33.14 -4.41 25.73
N GLY A 295 -32.98 -5.20 26.79
CA GLY A 295 -33.82 -6.36 27.09
C GLY A 295 -33.38 -7.62 26.35
N GLY A 296 -33.89 -8.77 26.81
CA GLY A 296 -33.48 -10.08 26.31
C GLY A 296 -33.74 -10.28 24.82
N GLY A 297 -32.75 -10.81 24.11
CA GLY A 297 -32.84 -11.17 22.69
C GLY A 297 -32.46 -10.05 21.71
N TRP A 298 -32.42 -8.78 22.13
CA TRP A 298 -31.93 -7.69 21.29
C TRP A 298 -30.41 -7.70 21.24
N ASN A 299 -29.84 -7.75 20.03
CA ASN A 299 -28.41 -7.74 19.80
C ASN A 299 -28.06 -6.54 18.93
N PRO A 300 -27.08 -5.69 19.29
CA PRO A 300 -26.49 -4.78 18.33
C PRO A 300 -25.84 -5.62 17.23
N VAL A 301 -26.15 -5.29 15.98
CA VAL A 301 -25.65 -5.98 14.78
C VAL A 301 -24.82 -5.08 13.88
N ALA A 302 -24.94 -3.75 14.03
CA ALA A 302 -24.09 -2.77 13.36
C ALA A 302 -24.13 -1.42 14.09
N ALA A 303 -23.11 -0.61 13.83
CA ALA A 303 -23.16 0.83 14.00
C ALA A 303 -22.79 1.50 12.67
N ALA A 304 -23.58 2.46 12.22
CA ALA A 304 -23.36 3.17 10.95
C ALA A 304 -24.17 4.48 10.91
N ASP A 305 -23.80 5.44 10.09
CA ASP A 305 -24.55 6.70 9.95
C ASP A 305 -25.80 6.47 9.08
N LEU A 306 -27.01 6.50 9.66
CA LEU A 306 -28.27 6.32 8.91
C LEU A 306 -28.92 7.65 8.50
N ASN A 307 -28.46 8.80 8.99
CA ASN A 307 -29.11 10.10 8.77
C ASN A 307 -28.24 11.12 8.00
N GLY A 308 -26.97 10.79 7.74
CA GLY A 308 -26.00 11.61 7.03
C GLY A 308 -25.37 12.72 7.88
N ASP A 309 -25.41 12.61 9.21
CA ASP A 309 -24.86 13.60 10.14
C ASP A 309 -23.42 13.29 10.60
N LEU A 310 -22.82 12.27 9.99
CA LEU A 310 -21.48 11.73 10.21
C LEU A 310 -21.29 11.06 11.58
N LYS A 311 -22.37 10.81 12.33
CA LYS A 311 -22.34 10.02 13.57
C LYS A 311 -22.98 8.68 13.31
N SER A 312 -22.38 7.64 13.87
CA SER A 312 -22.92 6.30 13.75
C SER A 312 -24.09 6.10 14.71
N ASP A 313 -25.19 5.61 14.17
CA ASP A 313 -26.36 5.12 14.88
C ASP A 313 -26.21 3.61 15.18
N ILE A 314 -26.96 3.07 16.14
CA ILE A 314 -26.88 1.64 16.51
C ILE A 314 -28.10 0.89 15.98
N ILE A 315 -27.84 -0.18 15.22
CA ILE A 315 -28.87 -1.09 14.71
C ILE A 315 -28.87 -2.37 15.55
N PHE A 316 -30.06 -2.75 16.02
CA PHE A 316 -30.30 -3.97 16.78
C PHE A 316 -31.17 -4.95 15.99
N HIS A 317 -30.93 -6.24 16.19
CA HIS A 317 -31.78 -7.30 15.68
C HIS A 317 -32.12 -8.28 16.80
N ASN A 318 -33.38 -8.71 16.82
CA ASN A 318 -33.88 -9.73 17.73
C ASN A 318 -34.25 -10.99 16.93
N PRO A 319 -33.39 -12.03 16.91
CA PRO A 319 -33.65 -13.23 16.12
C PRO A 319 -34.84 -14.06 16.63
N LEU A 320 -35.32 -13.83 17.87
CA LEU A 320 -36.44 -14.58 18.44
C LEU A 320 -37.79 -14.16 17.82
N ASN A 321 -37.92 -12.88 17.47
CA ASN A 321 -39.15 -12.32 16.89
C ASN A 321 -38.94 -11.68 15.50
N GLY A 322 -37.70 -11.62 15.01
CA GLY A 322 -37.33 -10.98 13.76
C GLY A 322 -37.43 -9.45 13.79
N GLY A 323 -37.42 -8.85 14.98
CA GLY A 323 -37.50 -7.41 15.16
C GLY A 323 -36.17 -6.71 14.83
N VAL A 324 -36.26 -5.50 14.30
CA VAL A 324 -35.12 -4.60 14.04
C VAL A 324 -35.38 -3.30 14.79
N ALA A 325 -34.47 -2.89 15.67
CA ALA A 325 -34.55 -1.60 16.35
C ALA A 325 -33.38 -0.73 15.92
N ILE A 326 -33.61 0.58 15.87
CA ILE A 326 -32.60 1.57 15.48
C ILE A 326 -32.58 2.63 16.57
N TRP A 327 -31.41 2.93 17.09
CA TRP A 327 -31.16 4.06 17.96
C TRP A 327 -30.32 5.08 17.22
N GLN A 328 -30.89 6.26 16.99
CA GLN A 328 -30.17 7.38 16.44
C GLN A 328 -29.34 8.05 17.53
N MET A 329 -28.04 8.17 17.32
CA MET A 329 -27.09 8.54 18.36
C MET A 329 -26.56 9.97 18.19
N ASN A 330 -26.10 10.55 19.30
CA ASN A 330 -25.24 11.72 19.32
C ASN A 330 -24.30 11.57 20.53
N GLY A 331 -23.15 10.95 20.30
CA GLY A 331 -22.35 10.30 21.32
C GLY A 331 -23.17 9.22 22.03
N MET A 332 -23.24 9.29 23.36
CA MET A 332 -24.02 8.33 24.15
C MET A 332 -25.53 8.64 24.22
N ALA A 333 -25.97 9.79 23.69
CA ALA A 333 -27.38 10.17 23.76
C ALA A 333 -28.19 9.51 22.63
N VAL A 334 -29.25 8.78 22.99
CA VAL A 334 -30.26 8.31 22.03
C VAL A 334 -31.20 9.48 21.73
N THR A 335 -31.07 10.07 20.55
CA THR A 335 -31.85 11.25 20.14
C THR A 335 -33.18 10.88 19.49
N ASN A 336 -33.25 9.71 18.87
CA ASN A 336 -34.46 9.14 18.30
C ASN A 336 -34.36 7.61 18.29
N ALA A 337 -35.49 6.91 18.21
CA ALA A 337 -35.50 5.46 18.10
C ALA A 337 -36.74 4.94 17.36
N ALA A 338 -36.58 3.82 16.65
CA ALA A 338 -37.67 3.10 16.02
C ALA A 338 -37.50 1.59 16.18
N VAL A 339 -38.62 0.85 16.09
CA VAL A 339 -38.64 -0.61 16.08
C VAL A 339 -39.55 -1.08 14.94
N TYR A 340 -39.03 -1.99 14.12
CA TYR A 340 -39.71 -2.63 13.00
C TYR A 340 -39.78 -4.14 13.21
N ALA A 341 -40.77 -4.79 12.59
CA ALA A 341 -40.97 -6.24 12.68
C ALA A 341 -41.12 -6.86 11.28
N PRO A 342 -40.03 -6.96 10.50
CA PRO A 342 -40.07 -7.61 9.18
C PRO A 342 -40.45 -9.10 9.26
N GLY A 343 -40.24 -9.72 10.43
CA GLY A 343 -40.61 -11.11 10.73
C GLY A 343 -39.41 -12.05 10.78
N THR A 344 -39.56 -13.18 11.47
CA THR A 344 -38.44 -14.08 11.87
C THR A 344 -37.64 -14.66 10.70
N SER A 345 -38.23 -14.75 9.51
CA SER A 345 -37.52 -15.23 8.31
C SER A 345 -36.57 -14.21 7.71
N TRP A 346 -36.67 -12.93 8.07
CA TRP A 346 -35.78 -11.87 7.56
C TRP A 346 -34.63 -11.64 8.52
N GLN A 347 -33.42 -11.66 7.98
CA GLN A 347 -32.19 -11.40 8.73
C GLN A 347 -31.46 -10.23 8.06
N PRO A 348 -31.10 -9.16 8.78
CA PRO A 348 -30.16 -8.17 8.25
C PRO A 348 -28.82 -8.88 7.96
N GLN A 349 -28.17 -8.51 6.88
CA GLN A 349 -26.91 -9.12 6.42
C GLN A 349 -25.80 -8.07 6.24
N PHE A 350 -26.12 -6.97 5.57
CA PHE A 350 -25.15 -5.90 5.28
C PHE A 350 -25.79 -4.54 5.48
N PHE A 351 -24.93 -3.55 5.71
CA PHE A 351 -25.27 -2.16 5.97
C PHE A 351 -24.36 -1.31 5.09
N GLY A 352 -24.92 -0.50 4.22
CA GLY A 352 -24.17 0.34 3.30
C GLY A 352 -25.09 1.27 2.52
N ASP A 353 -24.54 2.35 1.97
CA ASP A 353 -25.31 3.30 1.14
C ASP A 353 -25.64 2.66 -0.23
N PHE A 354 -26.89 2.31 -0.46
CA PHE A 354 -27.35 1.67 -1.71
C PHE A 354 -27.90 2.67 -2.72
N ASN A 355 -28.05 3.96 -2.37
CA ASN A 355 -28.75 4.96 -3.20
C ASN A 355 -27.93 6.26 -3.47
N GLY A 356 -26.77 6.41 -2.82
CA GLY A 356 -25.78 7.46 -3.01
C GLY A 356 -26.10 8.75 -2.27
N ASP A 357 -26.96 8.69 -1.25
CA ASP A 357 -27.33 9.84 -0.42
C ASP A 357 -26.42 10.02 0.82
N ARG A 358 -25.42 9.15 0.97
CA ARG A 358 -24.46 9.06 2.07
C ARG A 358 -25.06 8.62 3.41
N LYS A 359 -26.25 8.02 3.37
CA LYS A 359 -26.87 7.38 4.53
C LYS A 359 -26.74 5.88 4.38
N THR A 360 -26.56 5.20 5.50
CA THR A 360 -26.43 3.76 5.51
C THR A 360 -27.80 3.11 5.44
N ASP A 361 -27.98 2.28 4.42
CA ASP A 361 -29.18 1.49 4.20
C ASP A 361 -29.02 0.06 4.74
N ILE A 362 -30.12 -0.70 4.79
CA ILE A 362 -30.11 -2.07 5.33
C ILE A 362 -30.46 -3.10 4.25
N LEU A 363 -29.57 -4.09 4.06
CA LEU A 363 -29.82 -5.27 3.23
C LEU A 363 -30.23 -6.46 4.10
N PHE A 364 -31.40 -7.01 3.81
CA PHE A 364 -31.95 -8.21 4.43
C PHE A 364 -31.88 -9.41 3.50
N ARG A 365 -31.82 -10.60 4.11
CA ARG A 365 -32.01 -11.88 3.46
C ARG A 365 -33.14 -12.64 4.11
N ASN A 366 -34.06 -13.14 3.29
CA ASN A 366 -35.08 -14.08 3.73
C ASN A 366 -34.48 -15.49 3.77
N THR A 367 -34.40 -16.11 4.96
CA THR A 367 -33.77 -17.41 5.18
C THR A 367 -34.58 -18.58 4.61
N PHE A 368 -35.87 -18.39 4.33
CA PHE A 368 -36.74 -19.42 3.78
C PHE A 368 -36.78 -19.38 2.25
N SER A 369 -37.05 -18.21 1.67
CA SER A 369 -37.21 -18.03 0.23
C SER A 369 -35.90 -17.74 -0.51
N GLY A 370 -34.87 -17.25 0.20
CA GLY A 370 -33.68 -16.73 -0.44
C GLY A 370 -33.92 -15.43 -1.22
N THR A 371 -34.96 -14.67 -0.91
CA THR A 371 -35.14 -13.31 -1.43
C THR A 371 -34.27 -12.31 -0.66
N ALA A 372 -33.69 -11.32 -1.34
CA ALA A 372 -33.09 -10.16 -0.70
C ALA A 372 -34.09 -9.00 -0.60
N ALA A 373 -33.97 -8.16 0.44
CA ALA A 373 -34.74 -6.93 0.56
C ALA A 373 -33.82 -5.76 0.93
N PHE A 374 -34.10 -4.59 0.39
CA PHE A 374 -33.37 -3.36 0.66
C PHE A 374 -34.30 -2.38 1.35
N TRP A 375 -33.87 -1.82 2.47
CA TRP A 375 -34.50 -0.69 3.12
C TRP A 375 -33.58 0.51 2.99
N LEU A 376 -34.00 1.49 2.16
CA LEU A 376 -33.35 2.78 2.05
C LEU A 376 -33.76 3.65 3.24
N MET A 377 -32.80 4.23 3.95
CA MET A 377 -32.99 4.79 5.29
C MET A 377 -32.85 6.32 5.30
N ASP A 378 -33.61 6.96 6.19
CA ASP A 378 -33.43 8.37 6.58
C ASP A 378 -33.53 8.49 8.10
N GLY A 379 -32.39 8.31 8.76
CA GLY A 379 -32.27 8.08 10.19
C GLY A 379 -33.02 6.82 10.60
N VAL A 380 -33.95 6.96 11.56
CA VAL A 380 -34.76 5.84 12.02
C VAL A 380 -35.89 5.45 11.07
N ASN A 381 -36.14 6.21 9.99
CA ASN A 381 -37.25 5.99 9.07
C ASN A 381 -36.82 5.16 7.87
N VAL A 382 -37.67 4.23 7.43
CA VAL A 382 -37.52 3.56 6.13
C VAL A 382 -38.14 4.45 5.05
N GLU A 383 -37.32 5.12 4.25
CA GLU A 383 -37.80 5.98 3.15
C GLU A 383 -38.41 5.14 2.02
N PHE A 384 -37.76 4.01 1.69
CA PHE A 384 -38.22 3.12 0.62
C PHE A 384 -37.79 1.68 0.88
N GLY A 385 -38.67 0.72 0.58
CA GLY A 385 -38.39 -0.70 0.73
C GLY A 385 -38.72 -1.47 -0.55
N TRP A 386 -37.84 -2.38 -0.97
CA TRP A 386 -38.10 -3.25 -2.11
C TRP A 386 -37.43 -4.63 -1.96
N THR A 387 -37.84 -5.58 -2.80
CA THR A 387 -37.37 -6.97 -2.76
C THR A 387 -36.94 -7.46 -4.13
N THR A 388 -36.04 -8.43 -4.14
CA THR A 388 -35.55 -9.10 -5.34
C THR A 388 -36.36 -10.37 -5.64
N PRO A 389 -36.23 -10.95 -6.84
CA PRO A 389 -36.53 -12.37 -7.02
C PRO A 389 -35.71 -13.24 -6.06
N SER A 390 -36.22 -14.44 -5.77
CA SER A 390 -35.53 -15.40 -4.93
C SER A 390 -34.25 -15.91 -5.60
N VAL A 391 -33.15 -15.90 -4.85
CA VAL A 391 -31.86 -16.51 -5.22
C VAL A 391 -31.69 -17.75 -4.36
N THR A 392 -31.31 -18.87 -4.97
CA THR A 392 -31.17 -20.16 -4.27
C THR A 392 -30.13 -20.11 -3.15
N SER A 393 -30.24 -21.00 -2.16
CA SER A 393 -29.45 -20.99 -0.92
C SER A 393 -27.97 -21.35 -1.10
N ASP A 394 -27.59 -21.89 -2.26
CA ASP A 394 -26.19 -22.10 -2.64
C ASP A 394 -25.48 -20.77 -2.96
N TRP A 395 -26.23 -19.71 -3.26
CA TRP A 395 -25.70 -18.36 -3.40
C TRP A 395 -25.83 -17.56 -2.10
N GLN A 396 -24.78 -16.85 -1.76
CA GLN A 396 -24.73 -15.90 -0.66
C GLN A 396 -24.14 -14.57 -1.11
N VAL A 397 -24.56 -13.49 -0.47
CA VAL A 397 -23.83 -12.22 -0.54
C VAL A 397 -22.63 -12.37 0.40
N GLU A 398 -21.42 -12.28 -0.13
CA GLU A 398 -20.18 -12.38 0.65
C GLU A 398 -19.68 -11.01 1.09
N ALA A 399 -19.94 -9.99 0.28
CA ALA A 399 -19.53 -8.61 0.55
C ALA A 399 -20.44 -7.63 -0.20
N ILE A 400 -20.39 -6.38 0.22
CA ILE A 400 -20.89 -5.24 -0.53
C ILE A 400 -19.72 -4.32 -0.86
N GLY A 401 -19.83 -3.57 -1.95
CA GLY A 401 -18.78 -2.65 -2.36
C GLY A 401 -19.12 -1.84 -3.59
N ASN A 402 -18.54 -0.66 -3.76
CA ASN A 402 -18.75 0.15 -4.96
C ASN A 402 -17.92 -0.39 -6.14
N PHE A 403 -18.42 -1.34 -6.93
CA PHE A 403 -17.62 -2.00 -7.98
C PHE A 403 -17.59 -1.20 -9.30
N ASP A 404 -18.55 -0.33 -9.56
CA ASP A 404 -18.64 0.45 -10.81
C ASP A 404 -18.23 1.93 -10.66
N GLY A 405 -17.94 2.38 -9.44
CA GLY A 405 -17.26 3.65 -9.17
C GLY A 405 -18.24 4.81 -9.08
N ALA A 406 -17.92 5.95 -9.70
CA ALA A 406 -18.79 7.13 -9.60
C ALA A 406 -20.04 7.06 -10.50
N VAL A 407 -20.22 5.99 -11.27
CA VAL A 407 -21.25 5.88 -12.31
C VAL A 407 -22.66 6.01 -11.73
N ASN A 408 -22.90 5.41 -10.57
CA ASN A 408 -24.21 5.35 -9.91
C ASN A 408 -24.26 6.17 -8.60
N LYS A 409 -23.41 7.18 -8.44
CA LYS A 409 -23.16 7.93 -7.19
C LYS A 409 -22.37 7.16 -6.12
N SER A 410 -21.60 6.15 -6.53
CA SER A 410 -20.78 5.33 -5.61
C SER A 410 -21.60 4.46 -4.67
N ASN A 411 -22.75 3.98 -5.16
CA ASN A 411 -23.62 3.10 -4.40
C ASN A 411 -22.88 1.79 -4.11
N LYS A 412 -23.20 1.18 -2.96
CA LYS A 412 -22.71 -0.16 -2.65
C LYS A 412 -23.42 -1.19 -3.51
N ASP A 413 -22.67 -2.00 -4.22
CA ASP A 413 -23.16 -3.12 -5.01
C ASP A 413 -23.04 -4.42 -4.20
N LEU A 414 -23.60 -5.52 -4.72
CA LEU A 414 -23.55 -6.82 -4.05
C LEU A 414 -22.60 -7.78 -4.75
N LEU A 415 -21.65 -8.34 -4.01
CA LEU A 415 -20.81 -9.47 -4.45
C LEU A 415 -21.38 -10.79 -3.94
N TRP A 416 -21.93 -11.55 -4.87
CA TRP A 416 -22.45 -12.89 -4.63
C TRP A 416 -21.40 -13.96 -4.92
N ARG A 417 -21.42 -15.02 -4.12
CA ARG A 417 -20.66 -16.24 -4.39
C ARG A 417 -21.53 -17.48 -4.24
N ASN A 418 -21.38 -18.40 -5.18
CA ASN A 418 -21.95 -19.72 -5.09
C ASN A 418 -21.04 -20.63 -4.23
N ARG A 419 -21.53 -21.13 -3.11
CA ARG A 419 -20.77 -21.99 -2.18
C ARG A 419 -20.48 -23.38 -2.74
N ASN A 420 -21.22 -23.85 -3.75
CA ASN A 420 -21.05 -25.17 -4.33
C ASN A 420 -20.09 -25.17 -5.53
N SER A 421 -20.11 -24.12 -6.35
CA SER A 421 -19.26 -24.02 -7.54
C SER A 421 -18.07 -23.07 -7.38
N GLY A 422 -18.15 -22.10 -6.46
CA GLY A 422 -17.18 -21.01 -6.36
C GLY A 422 -17.42 -19.85 -7.35
N ASP A 423 -18.48 -19.88 -8.14
CA ASP A 423 -18.82 -18.79 -9.07
C ASP A 423 -19.03 -17.47 -8.32
N LEU A 424 -18.58 -16.37 -8.92
CA LEU A 424 -18.76 -15.01 -8.43
C LEU A 424 -19.72 -14.24 -9.35
N VAL A 425 -20.61 -13.44 -8.77
CA VAL A 425 -21.53 -12.55 -9.49
C VAL A 425 -21.57 -11.19 -8.79
N VAL A 426 -21.51 -10.11 -9.55
CA VAL A 426 -21.71 -8.75 -9.05
C VAL A 426 -23.08 -8.24 -9.52
N TRP A 427 -23.90 -7.78 -8.58
CA TRP A 427 -25.14 -7.05 -8.86
C TRP A 427 -24.89 -5.55 -8.63
N LEU A 428 -24.83 -4.80 -9.72
CA LEU A 428 -24.62 -3.35 -9.68
C LEU A 428 -25.92 -2.63 -9.37
N MET A 429 -25.92 -1.76 -8.36
CA MET A 429 -27.06 -0.89 -8.03
C MET A 429 -27.23 0.18 -9.09
N ASN A 430 -28.48 0.57 -9.36
CA ASN A 430 -28.74 1.75 -10.19
C ASN A 430 -28.62 3.04 -9.35
N ASP A 431 -28.56 4.19 -10.03
CA ASP A 431 -28.36 5.52 -9.44
C ASP A 431 -29.39 5.94 -8.37
N SER A 432 -30.53 5.23 -8.28
CA SER A 432 -31.59 5.49 -7.31
C SER A 432 -31.58 4.55 -6.11
N GLY A 433 -30.81 3.46 -6.16
CA GLY A 433 -30.85 2.37 -5.18
C GLY A 433 -32.13 1.53 -5.19
N ARG A 434 -33.02 1.74 -6.16
CA ARG A 434 -34.35 1.07 -6.26
C ARG A 434 -34.39 -0.03 -7.32
N GLY A 435 -33.23 -0.61 -7.63
CA GLY A 435 -33.05 -1.65 -8.63
C GLY A 435 -31.59 -1.78 -9.04
N PHE A 436 -31.34 -2.59 -10.06
CA PHE A 436 -29.99 -2.88 -10.55
C PHE A 436 -29.71 -2.20 -11.90
N ALA A 437 -28.47 -1.78 -12.10
CA ALA A 437 -27.96 -1.23 -13.35
C ALA A 437 -27.64 -2.34 -14.38
N PRO A 438 -27.68 -2.04 -15.69
CA PRO A 438 -27.13 -2.95 -16.69
C PRO A 438 -25.61 -3.09 -16.51
N GLY A 439 -25.05 -4.25 -16.87
CA GLY A 439 -23.61 -4.51 -16.77
C GLY A 439 -23.18 -5.28 -15.52
N GLY A 440 -24.09 -5.55 -14.57
CA GLY A 440 -23.91 -6.59 -13.56
C GLY A 440 -23.99 -8.00 -14.18
N GLY A 441 -23.44 -8.99 -13.48
CA GLY A 441 -23.42 -10.37 -13.97
C GLY A 441 -22.32 -11.21 -13.33
N PHE A 442 -22.01 -12.35 -13.96
CA PHE A 442 -20.86 -13.16 -13.58
C PHE A 442 -19.58 -12.33 -13.64
N VAL A 443 -18.70 -12.53 -12.66
CA VAL A 443 -17.37 -11.93 -12.71
C VAL A 443 -16.61 -12.56 -13.87
N THR A 444 -16.04 -11.73 -14.75
CA THR A 444 -15.32 -12.19 -15.93
C THR A 444 -13.91 -11.61 -16.03
N LEU A 445 -13.00 -12.36 -16.66
CA LEU A 445 -11.67 -11.89 -17.06
C LEU A 445 -11.51 -12.15 -18.56
N ALA A 446 -11.18 -11.12 -19.34
CA ALA A 446 -11.08 -11.20 -20.80
C ALA A 446 -12.32 -11.84 -21.47
N GLY A 447 -13.51 -11.53 -20.95
CA GLY A 447 -14.79 -12.02 -21.46
C GLY A 447 -15.14 -13.47 -21.09
N GLN A 448 -14.33 -14.14 -20.26
CA GLN A 448 -14.60 -15.49 -19.76
C GLN A 448 -15.00 -15.46 -18.29
N ASN A 449 -15.92 -16.32 -17.88
CA ASN A 449 -16.32 -16.44 -16.47
C ASN A 449 -15.09 -16.78 -15.60
N TYR A 450 -14.89 -15.98 -14.56
CA TYR A 450 -13.81 -16.17 -13.61
C TYR A 450 -14.30 -17.02 -12.44
N ASN A 451 -13.88 -18.29 -12.41
CA ASN A 451 -14.19 -19.21 -11.33
C ASN A 451 -12.91 -19.96 -10.91
N ARG A 452 -12.54 -19.84 -9.64
CA ARG A 452 -11.37 -20.52 -9.04
C ARG A 452 -11.74 -21.76 -8.21
N GLY A 453 -13.02 -22.09 -8.12
CA GLY A 453 -13.56 -23.21 -7.34
C GLY A 453 -13.79 -22.86 -5.87
N THR A 454 -14.36 -23.80 -5.13
CA THR A 454 -14.81 -23.61 -3.74
C THR A 454 -13.67 -23.43 -2.74
N ALA A 455 -12.46 -23.87 -3.07
CA ALA A 455 -11.27 -23.66 -2.24
C ALA A 455 -10.90 -22.17 -2.11
N TRP A 456 -11.32 -21.33 -3.05
CA TRP A 456 -11.02 -19.91 -3.04
C TRP A 456 -12.14 -19.08 -2.44
N SER A 457 -11.85 -18.24 -1.45
CA SER A 457 -12.79 -17.37 -0.73
C SER A 457 -12.39 -15.91 -0.77
N ILE A 458 -13.37 -15.02 -0.75
CA ILE A 458 -13.15 -13.57 -0.60
C ILE A 458 -12.62 -13.31 0.81
N SER A 459 -11.47 -12.66 0.91
CA SER A 459 -10.82 -12.30 2.19
C SER A 459 -10.97 -10.82 2.53
N GLY A 460 -11.34 -10.00 1.54
CA GLY A 460 -11.61 -8.57 1.72
C GLY A 460 -12.12 -7.96 0.41
N VAL A 461 -12.87 -6.88 0.55
CA VAL A 461 -13.28 -6.01 -0.55
C VAL A 461 -12.90 -4.58 -0.15
N GLY A 462 -12.24 -3.87 -1.05
CA GLY A 462 -11.76 -2.52 -0.81
C GLY A 462 -11.03 -1.98 -2.02
N ASP A 463 -10.97 -0.67 -2.16
CA ASP A 463 -10.27 -0.01 -3.26
C ASP A 463 -8.75 -0.14 -3.03
N PHE A 464 -8.10 -1.02 -3.80
CA PHE A 464 -6.67 -1.29 -3.64
C PHE A 464 -5.83 -0.37 -4.55
N ASN A 465 -6.37 0.06 -5.69
CA ASN A 465 -5.70 0.95 -6.67
C ASN A 465 -6.10 2.43 -6.61
N SER A 466 -6.96 2.79 -5.66
CA SER A 466 -7.50 4.14 -5.47
C SER A 466 -8.18 4.69 -6.72
N ASP A 467 -8.76 3.85 -7.57
CA ASP A 467 -9.52 4.28 -8.75
C ASP A 467 -10.98 4.65 -8.44
N GLY A 468 -11.36 4.50 -7.16
CA GLY A 468 -12.69 4.75 -6.63
C GLY A 468 -13.66 3.60 -6.80
N LYS A 469 -13.19 2.44 -7.26
CA LYS A 469 -13.92 1.18 -7.29
C LYS A 469 -13.31 0.23 -6.27
N GLU A 470 -14.17 -0.55 -5.64
CA GLU A 470 -13.72 -1.57 -4.72
C GLU A 470 -13.28 -2.81 -5.48
N ASP A 471 -12.15 -3.36 -5.04
CA ASP A 471 -11.50 -4.53 -5.62
C ASP A 471 -11.65 -5.74 -4.70
N ILE A 472 -11.27 -6.93 -5.18
CA ILE A 472 -11.46 -8.18 -4.42
C ILE A 472 -10.10 -8.79 -4.04
N LEU A 473 -9.86 -8.98 -2.74
CA LEU A 473 -8.80 -9.86 -2.24
C LEU A 473 -9.32 -11.30 -2.16
N TYR A 474 -8.82 -12.18 -3.02
CA TYR A 474 -9.27 -13.55 -3.17
C TYR A 474 -8.19 -14.55 -2.78
N ARG A 475 -8.52 -15.52 -1.92
CA ARG A 475 -7.54 -16.44 -1.32
C ARG A 475 -7.97 -17.88 -1.45
N ASN A 476 -7.04 -18.74 -1.86
CA ASN A 476 -7.18 -20.18 -1.76
C ASN A 476 -6.90 -20.65 -0.33
N GLN A 477 -7.90 -21.28 0.29
CA GLN A 477 -7.83 -21.80 1.67
C GLN A 477 -7.10 -23.14 1.79
N THR A 478 -6.76 -23.79 0.66
CA THR A 478 -6.09 -25.10 0.62
C THR A 478 -4.59 -24.97 0.42
N ASP A 479 -4.11 -24.04 -0.41
CA ASP A 479 -2.69 -23.88 -0.72
C ASP A 479 -2.12 -22.50 -0.30
N GLY A 480 -3.00 -21.57 0.11
CA GLY A 480 -2.60 -20.26 0.58
C GLY A 480 -2.28 -19.24 -0.52
N ASN A 481 -2.50 -19.58 -1.79
CA ASN A 481 -2.37 -18.65 -2.93
C ASN A 481 -3.39 -17.50 -2.83
N GLN A 482 -3.02 -16.35 -3.40
CA GLN A 482 -3.76 -15.11 -3.22
C GLN A 482 -3.75 -14.25 -4.47
N GLU A 483 -4.84 -13.53 -4.67
CA GLU A 483 -5.04 -12.63 -5.80
C GLU A 483 -5.70 -11.34 -5.34
N ILE A 484 -5.28 -10.22 -5.90
CA ILE A 484 -6.10 -9.00 -5.95
C ILE A 484 -6.72 -8.94 -7.35
N LEU A 485 -8.04 -8.87 -7.41
CA LEU A 485 -8.79 -8.68 -8.65
C LEU A 485 -9.16 -7.21 -8.71
N LEU A 486 -8.53 -6.45 -9.60
CA LEU A 486 -8.88 -5.05 -9.85
C LEU A 486 -10.17 -5.01 -10.66
N MET A 487 -11.22 -4.41 -10.12
CA MET A 487 -12.58 -4.54 -10.63
C MET A 487 -13.03 -3.31 -11.45
N ASN A 488 -13.88 -3.58 -12.43
CA ASN A 488 -14.61 -2.56 -13.18
C ASN A 488 -16.02 -3.07 -13.46
N GLY A 489 -16.92 -2.86 -12.50
CA GLY A 489 -18.23 -3.50 -12.44
C GLY A 489 -18.07 -5.02 -12.23
N SER A 490 -18.69 -5.83 -13.09
CA SER A 490 -18.51 -7.30 -13.05
C SER A 490 -17.30 -7.80 -13.87
N VAL A 491 -16.42 -6.92 -14.34
CA VAL A 491 -15.25 -7.30 -15.15
C VAL A 491 -13.98 -7.08 -14.34
N ILE A 492 -13.10 -8.08 -14.33
CA ILE A 492 -11.75 -7.97 -13.79
C ILE A 492 -10.90 -7.22 -14.82
N ALA A 493 -10.49 -5.99 -14.49
CA ALA A 493 -9.66 -5.15 -15.32
C ALA A 493 -8.20 -5.65 -15.37
N SER A 494 -7.66 -6.03 -14.20
CA SER A 494 -6.40 -6.75 -14.05
C SER A 494 -6.48 -7.68 -12.84
N ARG A 495 -5.60 -8.68 -12.81
CA ARG A 495 -5.40 -9.54 -11.65
C ARG A 495 -3.93 -9.53 -11.27
N GLU A 496 -3.64 -9.41 -10.00
CA GLU A 496 -2.29 -9.58 -9.47
C GLU A 496 -2.24 -10.77 -8.54
N THR A 497 -1.26 -11.65 -8.74
CA THR A 497 -1.01 -12.77 -7.83
C THR A 497 -0.03 -12.33 -6.76
N LEU A 498 -0.42 -12.47 -5.51
CA LEU A 498 0.42 -12.14 -4.36
C LEU A 498 1.10 -13.38 -3.80
N LYS A 499 2.10 -13.15 -2.94
CA LYS A 499 2.84 -14.21 -2.23
C LYS A 499 1.89 -15.14 -1.48
N ALA A 500 2.03 -16.45 -1.73
CA ALA A 500 1.27 -17.44 -0.98
C ALA A 500 1.63 -17.38 0.51
N GLN A 501 0.61 -17.36 1.37
CA GLN A 501 0.80 -17.42 2.82
C GLN A 501 0.37 -18.79 3.34
N PRO A 502 1.14 -19.45 4.22
CA PRO A 502 0.81 -20.79 4.69
C PRO A 502 -0.58 -20.88 5.33
N ASN A 503 -1.16 -22.07 5.36
CA ASN A 503 -2.53 -22.30 5.85
C ASN A 503 -2.74 -22.07 7.34
N ASN A 504 -1.72 -21.71 8.11
CA ASN A 504 -1.88 -21.24 9.49
C ASN A 504 -2.06 -19.71 9.56
N TRP A 505 -1.92 -18.99 8.45
CA TRP A 505 -2.19 -17.56 8.35
C TRP A 505 -3.63 -17.28 7.92
N ARG A 506 -4.24 -16.27 8.53
CA ARG A 506 -5.59 -15.77 8.23
C ARG A 506 -5.55 -14.26 8.05
N VAL A 507 -6.29 -13.77 7.06
CA VAL A 507 -6.64 -12.35 7.00
C VAL A 507 -7.57 -12.04 8.17
N GLN A 508 -7.33 -10.95 8.88
CA GLN A 508 -8.15 -10.48 10.01
C GLN A 508 -9.02 -9.29 9.61
N GLY A 509 -8.60 -8.55 8.58
CA GLY A 509 -9.37 -7.47 7.99
C GLY A 509 -8.49 -6.64 7.06
N LEU A 510 -9.11 -5.67 6.41
CA LEU A 510 -8.41 -4.59 5.73
C LEU A 510 -8.24 -3.44 6.71
N MET A 511 -7.12 -2.72 6.62
CA MET A 511 -6.86 -1.52 7.41
C MET A 511 -6.67 -0.35 6.46
N LYS A 512 -7.50 0.69 6.61
CA LYS A 512 -7.33 1.96 5.92
C LYS A 512 -5.95 2.54 6.25
N ARG A 513 -5.26 3.04 5.24
CA ARG A 513 -4.00 3.77 5.38
C ARG A 513 -4.04 4.98 4.48
N GLU A 514 -3.84 6.16 5.04
CA GLU A 514 -3.60 7.36 4.26
C GLU A 514 -2.12 7.46 3.88
N VAL A 515 -1.88 7.68 2.59
CA VAL A 515 -0.56 7.98 2.06
C VAL A 515 -0.62 9.40 1.59
N THR A 516 0.20 10.27 2.17
CA THR A 516 0.37 11.64 1.66
C THR A 516 1.47 11.66 0.59
N SER A 517 1.22 12.42 -0.46
CA SER A 517 2.25 12.82 -1.40
C SER A 517 3.17 13.82 -0.71
N GLU A 518 4.32 13.37 -0.25
CA GLU A 518 5.42 14.28 0.07
C GLU A 518 6.21 14.53 -1.22
N PRO A 519 6.02 15.67 -1.92
CA PRO A 519 6.99 16.11 -2.91
C PRO A 519 8.28 16.47 -2.17
N PHE A 520 9.46 16.13 -2.71
CA PHE A 520 10.66 16.82 -2.23
C PHE A 520 11.60 17.21 -3.38
N GLU A 521 11.85 18.53 -3.45
CA GLU A 521 13.06 19.08 -4.04
C GLU A 521 14.20 18.95 -3.05
N ILE A 522 15.42 18.65 -3.52
CA ILE A 522 16.61 18.83 -2.69
C ILE A 522 17.08 20.27 -2.87
N SER A 523 16.99 21.07 -1.80
CA SER A 523 17.59 22.40 -1.77
C SER A 523 18.91 22.37 -0.99
N GLY A 524 19.95 22.94 -1.59
CA GLY A 524 21.29 23.03 -1.00
C GLY A 524 21.93 24.38 -1.27
N ARG A 525 22.79 24.82 -0.35
CA ARG A 525 23.57 26.04 -0.48
C ARG A 525 24.95 25.71 -1.06
N SER A 526 25.38 26.38 -2.12
CA SER A 526 26.75 26.21 -2.62
C SER A 526 27.78 26.80 -1.65
N THR A 527 29.06 26.46 -1.83
CA THR A 527 30.19 27.10 -1.13
C THR A 527 30.36 28.59 -1.46
N THR A 528 29.63 29.12 -2.46
CA THR A 528 29.56 30.55 -2.82
C THR A 528 28.32 31.26 -2.26
N GLY A 529 27.43 30.55 -1.57
CA GLY A 529 26.27 31.14 -0.87
C GLY A 529 24.99 31.26 -1.70
N ASP A 530 24.97 30.80 -2.95
CA ASP A 530 23.82 30.80 -3.84
C ASP A 530 22.85 29.64 -3.54
N PHE A 531 21.56 29.88 -3.76
CA PHE A 531 20.50 28.86 -3.69
C PHE A 531 20.45 28.07 -5.00
N PHE A 532 20.52 26.73 -4.91
CA PHE A 532 20.18 25.84 -6.02
C PHE A 532 19.17 24.80 -5.53
N SER A 533 18.05 24.67 -6.26
CA SER A 533 17.16 23.52 -6.18
C SER A 533 17.61 22.49 -7.21
N ALA A 534 17.71 21.22 -6.82
CA ALA A 534 18.01 20.13 -7.73
C ALA A 534 17.01 19.00 -7.54
N THR A 535 16.55 18.44 -8.65
CA THR A 535 15.68 17.26 -8.70
C THR A 535 16.51 16.01 -8.43
N ALA A 536 16.11 15.19 -7.46
CA ALA A 536 16.78 13.94 -7.15
C ALA A 536 15.94 12.72 -7.55
N PHE A 537 16.61 11.67 -8.03
CA PHE A 537 16.03 10.36 -8.27
C PHE A 537 15.92 9.60 -6.93
N ASP A 538 14.71 9.40 -6.42
CA ASP A 538 14.51 8.66 -5.15
C ASP A 538 14.62 7.15 -5.40
N LEU A 539 15.58 6.52 -4.73
CA LEU A 539 15.85 5.09 -4.72
C LEU A 539 14.94 4.33 -3.75
N GLY A 540 14.19 5.03 -2.90
CA GLY A 540 13.36 4.44 -1.85
C GLY A 540 14.20 3.93 -0.66
N ALA A 541 13.74 2.87 -0.01
CA ALA A 541 14.50 2.20 1.03
C ALA A 541 15.70 1.46 0.42
N LEU A 542 16.91 1.66 0.97
CA LEU A 542 18.13 1.05 0.46
C LEU A 542 18.56 -0.14 1.35
N ASP A 543 18.08 -1.33 1.01
CA ASP A 543 18.33 -2.59 1.72
C ASP A 543 18.96 -3.69 0.84
N GLY A 544 19.45 -3.31 -0.35
CA GLY A 544 20.09 -4.20 -1.30
C GLY A 544 21.08 -3.50 -2.23
N THR A 545 21.45 -4.17 -3.31
CA THR A 545 22.40 -3.67 -4.33
C THR A 545 21.65 -3.14 -5.56
N GLY A 546 22.01 -1.97 -6.04
CA GLY A 546 21.51 -1.37 -7.29
C GLY A 546 22.63 -0.76 -8.13
N SER A 547 22.44 -0.72 -9.44
CA SER A 547 23.36 -0.10 -10.39
C SER A 547 22.57 0.81 -11.32
N TYR A 548 22.95 2.07 -11.38
CA TYR A 548 22.22 3.13 -12.07
C TYR A 548 23.16 3.83 -13.04
N SER A 549 22.91 3.68 -14.33
CA SER A 549 23.72 4.29 -15.38
C SER A 549 23.05 5.54 -15.93
N ASP A 550 23.80 6.63 -16.00
CA ASP A 550 23.34 7.90 -16.57
C ASP A 550 24.53 8.69 -17.16
N ARG A 551 24.34 9.96 -17.54
CA ARG A 551 25.39 10.86 -18.01
C ARG A 551 25.32 12.20 -17.28
N VAL A 552 26.42 12.58 -16.63
CA VAL A 552 26.52 13.83 -15.86
C VAL A 552 27.23 14.92 -16.67
N SER A 553 26.80 16.17 -16.53
CA SER A 553 27.38 17.32 -17.25
C SER A 553 28.16 18.25 -16.31
N PRO A 554 29.15 19.03 -16.80
CA PRO A 554 29.91 19.97 -15.98
C PRO A 554 29.09 21.08 -15.30
N ARG A 555 27.86 21.33 -15.78
CA ARG A 555 27.00 22.41 -15.25
C ARG A 555 25.88 21.91 -14.36
N ASN A 556 25.51 20.64 -14.49
CA ASN A 556 24.40 20.03 -13.76
C ASN A 556 24.88 18.71 -13.15
N ALA A 557 24.86 18.66 -11.83
CA ALA A 557 25.03 17.43 -11.08
C ALA A 557 23.71 16.66 -11.03
N ASP A 558 23.79 15.34 -11.04
CA ASP A 558 22.64 14.48 -10.79
C ASP A 558 22.53 14.23 -9.29
N PHE A 559 21.31 14.06 -8.81
CA PHE A 559 21.06 13.75 -7.41
C PHE A 559 20.27 12.47 -7.29
N PHE A 560 20.61 11.63 -6.31
CA PHE A 560 19.87 10.43 -5.92
C PHE A 560 19.53 10.54 -4.45
N LYS A 561 18.35 10.12 -4.01
CA LYS A 561 18.01 10.02 -2.58
C LYS A 561 17.78 8.56 -2.22
N PHE A 562 18.12 8.17 -1.00
CA PHE A 562 17.67 6.92 -0.42
C PHE A 562 17.32 7.09 1.06
N ASN A 563 16.55 6.14 1.59
CA ASN A 563 16.16 6.08 2.99
C ASN A 563 16.72 4.83 3.65
N LEU A 564 17.14 4.97 4.91
CA LEU A 564 17.55 3.88 5.77
C LEU A 564 16.60 3.82 6.96
N ALA A 565 15.89 2.70 7.10
CA ALA A 565 15.02 2.47 8.26
C ALA A 565 15.82 2.27 9.55
N THR A 566 17.01 1.67 9.43
CA THR A 566 17.93 1.36 10.52
C THR A 566 19.36 1.71 10.12
N GLU A 567 20.29 1.67 11.08
CA GLU A 567 21.73 1.77 10.76
C GLU A 567 22.12 0.72 9.71
N SER A 568 22.89 1.13 8.69
CA SER A 568 23.22 0.28 7.54
C SER A 568 24.66 0.49 7.06
N ASN A 569 25.30 -0.60 6.63
CA ASN A 569 26.56 -0.55 5.88
C ASN A 569 26.25 -0.17 4.44
N ILE A 570 26.79 0.97 4.01
CA ILE A 570 26.60 1.52 2.68
C ILE A 570 27.90 1.42 1.89
N THR A 571 27.80 0.94 0.66
CA THR A 571 28.86 1.04 -0.34
C THR A 571 28.34 1.87 -1.50
N LEU A 572 29.04 2.96 -1.81
CA LEU A 572 28.81 3.77 -3.01
C LEU A 572 30.05 3.71 -3.89
N ASN A 573 29.86 3.41 -5.16
CA ASN A 573 30.95 3.42 -6.13
C ASN A 573 30.47 3.93 -7.48
N VAL A 574 31.30 4.74 -8.15
CA VAL A 574 31.04 5.16 -9.53
C VAL A 574 32.11 4.60 -10.45
N ALA A 575 31.69 3.80 -11.43
CA ALA A 575 32.61 3.07 -12.30
C ALA A 575 33.11 3.92 -13.49
N GLN A 576 33.47 5.19 -13.29
CA GLN A 576 33.97 6.05 -14.37
C GLN A 576 34.98 7.11 -13.91
N SER A 577 36.08 7.26 -14.67
CA SER A 577 37.06 8.33 -14.47
C SER A 577 36.47 9.71 -14.77
N GLY A 578 36.74 10.69 -13.91
CA GLY A 578 36.26 12.08 -14.06
C GLY A 578 34.87 12.37 -13.47
N VAL A 579 34.29 11.42 -12.74
CA VAL A 579 33.00 11.57 -12.03
C VAL A 579 33.24 11.50 -10.53
N THR A 580 32.63 12.41 -9.78
CA THR A 580 32.76 12.56 -8.33
C THR A 580 31.43 12.33 -7.65
N LEU A 581 31.48 11.64 -6.50
CA LEU A 581 30.33 11.43 -5.62
C LEU A 581 30.49 12.26 -4.35
N GLU A 582 29.42 12.87 -3.90
CA GLU A 582 29.30 13.45 -2.57
C GLU A 582 28.01 12.94 -1.93
N LEU A 583 28.04 12.72 -0.61
CA LEU A 583 26.92 12.19 0.15
C LEU A 583 26.51 13.21 1.22
N PHE A 584 25.21 13.43 1.40
CA PHE A 584 24.68 14.37 2.37
C PHE A 584 23.55 13.73 3.17
N ARG A 585 23.40 14.11 4.44
CA ARG A 585 22.17 13.85 5.18
C ARG A 585 21.09 14.82 4.72
N VAL A 586 19.87 14.33 4.58
CA VAL A 586 18.69 15.16 4.29
C VAL A 586 17.99 15.48 5.60
N LEU A 587 17.81 16.77 5.87
CA LEU A 587 17.14 17.27 7.06
C LEU A 587 15.61 17.15 6.90
N GLN A 588 14.87 17.25 8.01
CA GLN A 588 13.40 17.16 8.01
C GLN A 588 12.72 18.19 7.10
N ASN A 589 13.36 19.33 6.86
CA ASN A 589 12.88 20.38 5.97
C ASN A 589 13.27 20.17 4.49
N GLY A 590 13.80 18.99 4.13
CA GLY A 590 14.21 18.64 2.77
C GLY A 590 15.57 19.21 2.32
N SER A 591 16.22 20.03 3.15
CA SER A 591 17.53 20.60 2.81
C SER A 591 18.68 19.63 3.08
N LEU A 592 19.79 19.80 2.36
CA LEU A 592 21.02 19.05 2.64
C LEU A 592 21.75 19.65 3.83
N GLU A 593 22.30 18.80 4.70
CA GLU A 593 23.31 19.25 5.65
C GLU A 593 24.47 19.95 4.90
N SER A 594 25.01 21.02 5.49
CA SER A 594 26.03 21.86 4.84
C SER A 594 27.36 21.14 4.62
N THR A 595 27.58 20.01 5.30
CA THR A 595 28.82 19.25 5.28
C THR A 595 28.57 17.90 4.64
N ALA A 596 29.31 17.57 3.58
CA ALA A 596 29.25 16.26 2.97
C ALA A 596 29.80 15.19 3.92
N ILE A 597 29.14 14.03 3.96
CA ILE A 597 29.59 12.83 4.64
C ILE A 597 30.74 12.23 3.82
N PRO A 598 31.92 11.96 4.41
CA PRO A 598 33.03 11.33 3.72
C PRO A 598 32.65 9.94 3.18
N ILE A 599 32.85 9.71 1.88
CA ILE A 599 32.58 8.42 1.24
C ILE A 599 33.81 7.51 1.40
N THR A 600 33.63 6.39 2.10
CA THR A 600 34.61 5.30 2.20
C THR A 600 34.11 4.05 1.45
N PRO A 601 34.98 3.06 1.12
CA PRO A 601 34.57 1.84 0.42
C PRO A 601 33.43 1.07 1.11
N GLU A 602 33.35 1.20 2.43
CA GLU A 602 32.23 0.76 3.25
C GLU A 602 32.05 1.83 4.34
N MET A 603 30.85 2.39 4.48
CA MET A 603 30.54 3.43 5.46
C MET A 603 29.28 3.09 6.25
N LEU A 604 29.25 3.49 7.50
CA LEU A 604 28.14 3.23 8.40
C LEU A 604 27.26 4.47 8.50
N LEU A 605 25.98 4.34 8.13
CA LEU A 605 25.01 5.43 8.21
C LEU A 605 23.88 5.05 9.16
N SER A 606 23.47 5.99 10.02
CA SER A 606 22.31 5.83 10.92
C SER A 606 20.98 5.86 10.16
N GLY A 607 19.88 5.52 10.81
CA GLY A 607 18.54 5.64 10.22
C GLY A 607 18.24 7.09 9.81
N GLY A 608 17.62 7.26 8.63
CA GLY A 608 17.27 8.56 8.07
C GLY A 608 17.35 8.63 6.55
N SER A 609 17.19 9.83 6.02
CA SER A 609 17.24 10.12 4.58
C SER A 609 18.58 10.70 4.17
N TYR A 610 19.07 10.27 3.01
CA TYR A 610 20.37 10.64 2.47
C TYR A 610 20.29 10.98 0.99
N ALA A 611 21.20 11.82 0.51
CA ALA A 611 21.29 12.23 -0.88
C ALA A 611 22.71 12.08 -1.43
N ILE A 612 22.84 11.47 -2.60
CA ILE A 612 24.07 11.34 -3.37
C ILE A 612 24.05 12.40 -4.45
N ARG A 613 25.07 13.26 -4.49
CA ARG A 613 25.34 14.16 -5.61
C ARG A 613 26.39 13.52 -6.52
N VAL A 614 26.06 13.35 -7.79
CA VAL A 614 26.98 12.90 -8.84
C VAL A 614 27.34 14.11 -9.70
N SER A 615 28.63 14.44 -9.76
CA SER A 615 29.14 15.59 -10.51
C SER A 615 30.32 15.18 -11.39
N THR A 616 30.70 16.02 -12.35
CA THR A 616 31.91 15.79 -13.15
C THR A 616 32.78 17.04 -13.21
N THR A 617 34.09 16.84 -13.16
CA THR A 617 35.09 17.88 -13.41
C THR A 617 35.48 17.98 -14.88
N SER A 618 34.98 17.06 -15.72
CA SER A 618 35.17 17.08 -17.17
C SER A 618 34.39 18.22 -17.81
N GLN A 619 34.97 18.89 -18.80
CA GLN A 619 34.25 19.89 -19.60
C GLN A 619 33.27 19.28 -20.62
N ALA A 620 33.24 17.95 -20.74
CA ALA A 620 32.30 17.20 -21.57
C ALA A 620 31.33 16.37 -20.72
N VAL A 621 30.18 16.01 -21.28
CA VAL A 621 29.22 15.10 -20.64
C VAL A 621 29.84 13.71 -20.49
N VAL A 622 29.87 13.17 -19.27
CA VAL A 622 30.52 11.91 -18.92
C VAL A 622 29.47 10.87 -18.56
N PRO A 623 29.40 9.71 -19.25
CA PRO A 623 28.57 8.59 -18.81
C PRO A 623 29.12 8.02 -17.50
N TYR A 624 28.25 7.63 -16.58
CA TYR A 624 28.65 6.97 -15.34
C TYR A 624 27.72 5.81 -15.03
N THR A 625 28.18 4.95 -14.13
CA THR A 625 27.36 3.93 -13.49
C THR A 625 27.58 4.02 -12.00
N LEU A 626 26.56 4.48 -11.28
CA LEU A 626 26.50 4.55 -9.84
C LEU A 626 26.05 3.19 -9.31
N ASN A 627 26.93 2.52 -8.58
CA ASN A 627 26.64 1.31 -7.83
C ASN A 627 26.37 1.71 -6.38
N VAL A 628 25.20 1.34 -5.88
CA VAL A 628 24.74 1.61 -4.53
C VAL A 628 24.46 0.27 -3.86
N THR A 629 24.95 0.08 -2.65
CA THR A 629 24.61 -1.09 -1.85
C THR A 629 24.26 -0.65 -0.46
N GLY A 630 23.06 -0.99 0.01
CA GLY A 630 22.70 -0.96 1.42
C GLY A 630 22.68 -2.36 1.97
N ARG A 631 23.37 -2.56 3.10
CA ARG A 631 23.26 -3.77 3.91
C ARG A 631 22.81 -3.32 5.29
N PRO A 632 21.52 -3.47 5.62
CA PRO A 632 21.03 -3.16 6.95
C PRO A 632 21.91 -3.83 7.99
N ARG A 633 22.51 -3.03 8.87
CA ARG A 633 23.37 -3.56 9.90
C ARG A 633 22.48 -4.04 11.02
N VAL A 634 22.49 -5.34 11.23
CA VAL A 634 22.06 -5.91 12.50
C VAL A 634 23.18 -5.65 13.49
N THR A 635 23.06 -4.58 14.27
CA THR A 635 23.48 -4.48 15.68
C THR A 635 23.25 -3.06 16.21
N ASP A 636 22.23 -2.88 17.04
CA ASP A 636 22.01 -1.66 17.81
C ASP A 636 23.23 -1.32 18.69
N VAL A 637 23.92 -0.20 18.43
CA VAL A 637 24.81 0.44 19.41
C VAL A 637 24.31 1.84 19.72
N THR A 638 23.18 1.92 20.43
CA THR A 638 22.96 2.97 21.44
C THR A 638 22.34 2.32 22.67
N SER A 639 23.20 1.82 23.54
CA SER A 639 22.97 1.47 24.95
C SER A 639 21.57 0.98 25.33
N ALA A 640 21.22 -0.24 24.93
CA ALA A 640 20.73 -1.28 25.83
C ALA A 640 20.65 -2.58 25.00
N GLU A 641 21.40 -3.60 25.43
CA GLU A 641 21.20 -5.00 25.06
C GLU A 641 21.72 -5.50 23.70
N PHE A 642 23.04 -5.38 23.51
CA PHE A 642 23.76 -6.61 23.15
C PHE A 642 23.63 -7.60 24.30
N SER A 643 22.62 -8.47 24.29
CA SER A 643 22.72 -9.73 25.04
C SER A 643 23.37 -10.77 24.15
N LEU A 644 24.69 -10.67 24.09
CA LEU A 644 25.51 -11.85 23.91
C LEU A 644 25.12 -12.76 25.09
N VAL A 645 24.26 -13.76 24.86
CA VAL A 645 23.79 -14.66 25.92
C VAL A 645 25.00 -15.52 26.34
N ASN A 646 25.79 -14.97 27.26
CA ASN A 646 27.03 -15.48 27.83
C ASN A 646 28.18 -15.81 26.85
N PRO A 647 28.95 -14.83 26.35
CA PRO A 647 30.32 -15.07 25.95
C PRO A 647 31.16 -15.13 27.22
N SER A 648 31.21 -16.28 27.90
CA SER A 648 32.31 -16.49 28.83
C SER A 648 33.57 -16.67 27.99
N LEU A 649 34.37 -15.62 27.84
CA LEU A 649 35.73 -15.73 27.30
C LEU A 649 36.63 -16.26 28.42
N THR A 650 36.71 -17.58 28.57
CA THR A 650 37.67 -18.18 29.51
C THR A 650 39.03 -18.25 28.83
N LEU A 651 39.95 -17.36 29.22
CA LEU A 651 41.36 -17.44 28.83
C LEU A 651 42.02 -18.56 29.63
N THR A 652 42.14 -19.75 29.05
CA THR A 652 42.93 -20.84 29.65
C THR A 652 44.31 -20.83 29.00
N PRO A 653 45.41 -20.51 29.72
CA PRO A 653 46.75 -20.58 29.15
C PRO A 653 47.05 -22.02 28.71
N SER A 654 47.53 -22.19 27.48
CA SER A 654 48.11 -23.47 27.07
C SER A 654 49.44 -23.66 27.80
N THR A 655 49.60 -24.78 28.51
CA THR A 655 50.85 -25.12 29.22
C THR A 655 51.88 -25.81 28.32
N THR A 656 51.63 -25.93 27.01
CA THR A 656 52.54 -26.61 26.08
C THR A 656 53.38 -25.60 25.30
N THR A 657 54.69 -25.64 25.52
CA THR A 657 55.72 -24.71 25.04
C THR A 657 55.97 -24.69 23.53
N ASN A 658 55.11 -25.28 22.69
CA ASN A 658 55.24 -25.29 21.23
C ASN A 658 53.89 -25.24 20.47
N GLY A 659 52.81 -24.81 21.10
CA GLY A 659 51.50 -24.61 20.46
C GLY A 659 51.11 -23.13 20.44
N ARG A 660 50.61 -22.63 19.30
CA ARG A 660 50.00 -21.29 19.23
C ARG A 660 48.89 -21.16 20.28
N ASN A 661 48.82 -20.04 20.98
CA ASN A 661 47.75 -19.82 21.96
C ASN A 661 46.39 -19.71 21.25
N THR A 662 45.39 -20.47 21.69
CA THR A 662 44.02 -20.42 21.15
C THR A 662 43.01 -20.08 22.24
N VAL A 663 41.97 -19.33 21.89
CA VAL A 663 40.84 -18.99 22.77
C VAL A 663 39.53 -19.41 22.12
N ALA A 664 38.63 -20.03 22.87
CA ALA A 664 37.30 -20.38 22.38
C ALA A 664 36.33 -19.20 22.55
N ALA A 665 35.73 -18.74 21.45
CA ALA A 665 34.62 -17.79 21.46
C ALA A 665 33.30 -18.53 21.27
N ARG A 666 32.33 -18.28 22.16
CA ARG A 666 30.98 -18.83 22.09
C ARG A 666 29.97 -17.70 21.91
N PHE A 667 29.14 -17.77 20.89
CA PHE A 667 28.21 -16.70 20.54
C PHE A 667 26.96 -17.23 19.83
N ARG A 668 25.88 -16.44 19.82
CA ARG A 668 24.71 -16.64 18.96
C ARG A 668 24.54 -15.40 18.09
N VAL A 669 23.99 -15.57 16.91
CA VAL A 669 23.65 -14.47 16.00
C VAL A 669 22.14 -14.35 15.97
N ARG A 670 21.59 -13.19 16.34
CA ARG A 670 20.16 -12.90 16.16
C ARG A 670 19.98 -11.99 14.97
N ASN A 671 19.08 -12.33 14.06
CA ASN A 671 18.70 -11.44 12.98
C ASN A 671 17.65 -10.44 13.51
N THR A 672 17.98 -9.16 13.54
CA THR A 672 17.03 -8.08 13.92
C THR A 672 16.54 -7.27 12.72
N SER A 673 16.96 -7.63 11.50
CA SER A 673 16.51 -6.97 10.27
C SER A 673 15.11 -7.44 9.84
N SER A 674 14.51 -6.74 8.89
CA SER A 674 13.21 -7.06 8.29
C SER A 674 13.27 -8.15 7.20
N THR A 675 14.46 -8.62 6.83
CA THR A 675 14.66 -9.64 5.78
C THR A 675 15.38 -10.87 6.29
N THR A 676 15.22 -12.01 5.63
CA THR A 676 15.97 -13.24 5.96
C THR A 676 17.42 -13.06 5.54
N LEU A 677 18.34 -13.23 6.49
CA LEU A 677 19.77 -13.12 6.24
C LEU A 677 20.36 -14.50 5.90
N THR A 678 21.24 -14.55 4.91
CA THR A 678 21.97 -15.75 4.50
C THR A 678 23.47 -15.45 4.43
N ASN A 679 24.31 -16.45 4.68
CA ASN A 679 25.77 -16.32 4.64
C ASN A 679 26.30 -15.22 5.59
N ILE A 680 25.81 -15.22 6.84
CA ILE A 680 26.16 -14.18 7.81
C ILE A 680 27.61 -14.38 8.25
N GLU A 681 28.41 -13.35 8.09
CA GLU A 681 29.85 -13.37 8.38
C GLU A 681 30.15 -12.73 9.75
N VAL A 682 30.85 -13.46 10.62
CA VAL A 682 31.24 -13.01 11.96
C VAL A 682 32.77 -13.03 12.08
N GLY A 683 33.37 -11.85 12.24
CA GLY A 683 34.81 -11.68 12.46
C GLY A 683 35.15 -11.31 13.91
N PHE A 684 36.36 -11.62 14.34
CA PHE A 684 36.83 -11.37 15.70
C PHE A 684 38.09 -10.48 15.69
N ARG A 685 38.09 -9.42 16.48
CA ARG A 685 39.25 -8.53 16.65
C ARG A 685 39.66 -8.45 18.11
N VAL A 686 40.94 -8.19 18.33
CA VAL A 686 41.48 -7.80 19.64
C VAL A 686 42.09 -6.40 19.52
N SER A 687 41.65 -5.50 20.42
CA SER A 687 42.18 -4.14 20.55
C SER A 687 43.22 -4.08 21.66
N ARG A 688 44.20 -3.17 21.50
CA ARG A 688 45.26 -2.92 22.50
C ARG A 688 44.93 -1.80 23.49
N ASP A 689 44.05 -0.87 23.12
CA ASP A 689 43.72 0.35 23.88
C ASP A 689 42.30 0.32 24.48
N GLY A 690 41.60 -0.80 24.33
CA GLY A 690 40.22 -0.96 24.81
C GLY A 690 39.16 -0.34 23.90
N GLN A 691 39.56 0.27 22.77
CA GLN A 691 38.67 0.82 21.74
C GLN A 691 38.87 0.02 20.45
N ILE A 692 37.78 -0.50 19.85
CA ILE A 692 37.88 -1.25 18.59
C ILE A 692 37.96 -0.27 17.42
N ALA A 693 39.10 -0.23 16.71
CA ALA A 693 39.33 0.59 15.52
C ALA A 693 39.43 -0.28 14.25
N LEU A 694 38.61 0.04 13.24
CA LEU A 694 38.57 -0.73 11.98
C LEU A 694 39.77 -0.47 11.05
N THR A 695 40.52 0.62 11.27
CA THR A 695 41.73 0.96 10.52
C THR A 695 42.87 1.32 11.48
N GLY A 696 44.00 0.61 11.38
CA GLY A 696 45.30 1.13 11.84
C GLY A 696 45.79 0.80 13.25
N GLY A 697 45.32 -0.28 13.91
CA GLY A 697 45.89 -0.70 15.21
C GLY A 697 45.47 -2.07 15.73
N ASP A 698 44.27 -2.53 15.40
CA ASP A 698 43.71 -3.77 15.93
C ASP A 698 44.03 -5.01 15.11
N ALA A 699 44.34 -6.11 15.81
CA ALA A 699 44.62 -7.39 15.18
C ALA A 699 43.33 -8.17 14.94
N LEU A 700 43.09 -8.53 13.68
CA LEU A 700 42.06 -9.48 13.28
C LEU A 700 42.52 -10.90 13.69
N LEU A 701 41.72 -11.59 14.49
CA LEU A 701 42.04 -12.93 14.94
C LEU A 701 41.68 -13.95 13.85
N SER A 702 42.56 -14.93 13.63
CA SER A 702 42.29 -16.01 12.69
C SER A 702 41.54 -17.15 13.39
N ILE A 703 40.59 -17.77 12.71
CA ILE A 703 39.88 -18.95 13.21
C ILE A 703 40.73 -20.19 12.89
N GLU A 704 40.89 -21.10 13.84
CA GLU A 704 41.65 -22.32 13.63
C GLU A 704 41.04 -23.17 12.51
N GLY A 705 41.84 -23.45 11.47
CA GLY A 705 41.41 -24.24 10.32
C GLY A 705 40.56 -23.50 9.27
N SER A 706 40.39 -22.18 9.39
CA SER A 706 39.60 -21.35 8.45
C SER A 706 40.25 -19.97 8.19
N SER A 707 39.55 -19.12 7.43
CA SER A 707 39.86 -17.70 7.25
C SER A 707 39.59 -16.89 8.53
N ASN A 708 39.54 -15.55 8.42
CA ASN A 708 39.39 -14.63 9.56
C ASN A 708 37.92 -14.41 9.99
N VAL A 709 36.98 -15.17 9.43
CA VAL A 709 35.54 -14.97 9.56
C VAL A 709 34.82 -16.31 9.64
N TYR A 710 33.83 -16.42 10.52
CA TYR A 710 32.89 -17.53 10.57
C TYR A 710 31.65 -17.21 9.74
N THR A 711 31.32 -18.04 8.75
CA THR A 711 30.12 -17.88 7.94
C THR A 711 29.00 -18.80 8.45
N LEU A 712 27.93 -18.21 8.97
CA LEU A 712 26.68 -18.91 9.25
C LEU A 712 25.90 -19.08 7.95
N THR A 713 25.90 -20.30 7.41
CA THR A 713 25.23 -20.65 6.15
C THR A 713 23.73 -20.89 6.33
N THR A 714 23.29 -21.21 7.54
CA THR A 714 21.86 -21.37 7.87
C THR A 714 21.16 -20.01 7.79
N PRO A 715 20.12 -19.86 6.96
CA PRO A 715 19.35 -18.63 6.90
C PRO A 715 18.72 -18.29 8.25
N LEU A 716 18.81 -17.05 8.70
CA LEU A 716 18.09 -16.55 9.87
C LEU A 716 16.95 -15.65 9.41
N ALA A 717 15.72 -16.04 9.70
CA ALA A 717 14.54 -15.19 9.48
C ALA A 717 14.55 -13.96 10.43
N PRO A 718 13.80 -12.89 10.11
CA PRO A 718 13.63 -11.74 11.01
C PRO A 718 13.26 -12.17 12.43
N GLY A 719 13.96 -11.62 13.43
CA GLY A 719 13.78 -11.92 14.85
C GLY A 719 14.40 -13.23 15.35
N ALA A 720 14.82 -14.14 14.46
CA ALA A 720 15.35 -15.46 14.80
C ALA A 720 16.79 -15.40 15.32
N THR A 721 17.13 -16.29 16.25
CA THR A 721 18.48 -16.44 16.82
C THR A 721 19.07 -17.78 16.39
N SER A 722 20.33 -17.78 15.98
CA SER A 722 21.08 -19.00 15.66
C SER A 722 21.26 -19.89 16.88
N ASP A 723 21.57 -21.15 16.62
CA ASP A 723 22.14 -22.03 17.63
C ASP A 723 23.45 -21.44 18.20
N LEU A 724 23.88 -21.94 19.37
CA LEU A 724 25.14 -21.52 19.98
C LEU A 724 26.31 -21.99 19.13
N ILE A 725 27.07 -21.03 18.60
CA ILE A 725 28.25 -21.25 17.78
C ILE A 725 29.48 -21.20 18.70
N THR A 726 30.43 -22.11 18.48
CA THR A 726 31.74 -22.10 19.14
C THR A 726 32.83 -22.10 18.07
N VAL A 727 33.76 -21.15 18.16
CA VAL A 727 34.93 -21.07 17.27
C VAL A 727 36.21 -20.96 18.10
N ASN A 728 37.29 -21.60 17.64
CA ASN A 728 38.61 -21.47 18.23
C ASN A 728 39.37 -20.37 17.49
N LEU A 729 39.78 -19.32 18.21
CA LEU A 729 40.52 -18.18 17.71
C LEU A 729 42.00 -18.35 18.03
N ARG A 730 42.87 -18.16 17.05
CA ARG A 730 44.32 -18.11 17.28
C ARG A 730 44.70 -16.70 17.72
N LEU A 731 45.34 -16.61 18.87
CA LEU A 731 45.99 -15.39 19.30
C LEU A 731 47.27 -15.15 18.48
N PRO A 732 47.69 -13.89 18.29
CA PRO A 732 48.97 -13.58 17.64
C PRO A 732 50.16 -14.27 18.37
N ASP A 733 51.16 -14.72 17.61
CA ASP A 733 52.33 -15.44 18.14
C ASP A 733 53.20 -14.57 19.07
N THR A 734 53.97 -15.22 19.96
CA THR A 734 54.74 -14.64 21.07
C THR A 734 55.85 -13.64 20.69
N SER A 735 56.08 -13.38 19.40
CA SER A 735 56.97 -12.31 18.94
C SER A 735 56.31 -10.92 18.96
N ASP A 736 54.99 -10.85 19.04
CA ASP A 736 54.24 -9.60 19.22
C ASP A 736 53.81 -9.49 20.69
N GLY A 737 54.66 -8.90 21.52
CA GLY A 737 54.46 -8.82 22.98
C GLY A 737 53.13 -8.17 23.37
N PHE A 738 52.25 -8.97 23.98
CA PHE A 738 51.12 -8.48 24.79
C PHE A 738 51.55 -8.52 26.25
N TRP A 739 51.84 -7.35 26.82
CA TRP A 739 52.03 -7.20 28.26
C TRP A 739 50.77 -6.58 28.85
N PHE A 740 50.16 -7.26 29.82
CA PHE A 740 49.27 -6.59 30.77
C PHE A 740 50.16 -5.79 31.71
N VAL A 741 50.04 -4.47 31.69
CA VAL A 741 50.49 -3.63 32.80
C VAL A 741 49.24 -3.31 33.61
N ASP A 742 49.02 -4.07 34.67
CA ASP A 742 48.14 -3.69 35.76
C ASP A 742 48.88 -2.62 36.58
N GLY A 743 48.24 -1.49 36.83
CA GLY A 743 48.83 -0.35 37.53
C GLY A 743 47.93 0.88 37.56
N ASP A 744 46.65 0.67 37.88
CA ASP A 744 45.62 1.55 38.49
C ASP A 744 44.21 1.26 37.94
#